data_AF-L7CEF9-F1
#
_entry.id   AF-L7CEF9-F1
#
_cell.length_a   1.000
_cell.length_b   1.000
_cell.length_c   1.000
_cell.angle_alpha   90.00
_cell.angle_beta   90.00
_cell.angle_gamma   90.00
#
_symmetry.space_group_name_H-M   'P 1'
#
loop_
_entity.id
_entity.type
_entity.pdbx_description
1 polymer ?
#
loop_
_entity_poly.entity_id
_entity_poly.type
_entity_poly.pdbx_seq_one_letter_code
_entity_poly.pdbx_strand_id
1 'polypeptide(L)'
;MDDYLYVQISAEGYVRKTPALTFTTATTRDLTVTMYRPVEGWIEVRGENGQPVVGAELMVLKYTDQDGTEFVLYKGIAASAGVPWQVSDAEGKLKLPPMPANVSLSLTVIHPDWKPTKVAELEAVDGLVSSVTLHKGVPVEVVLQPVGTGQTIPDGTTADVLMMASTSGSFGGLTIRHPFEINDNRIRFQAESTNFGEIRVAMDDYFVGPVRYNFPDSPFEPLNLNGVESSTIDLKAYPKQKARGRVVDHLGNGIKNVHVRGVLIDTKRMKAIKEASGDTIAPFQKAAAMTVAGGATTDATGDYEIELAPGAVSIEAIHFGFYAKDKMPDFHVTPDADQTLPDVVLLPVPIIRGIVQDPTGKPVPGVIAKLTSLGRGDTLPVALSDENGRFELTMTRIPYAAEGEGLEPDASILAIDPHGKLTGSTDVDLLQHDSSSDTIVTLTSDEPKWLTEINKVADQSRSEKIQEHIEALRDQYPAGVVGQPAPLMKSGTWLNTEATSLEAFRGRFVLLDFWFIGCGPCHRDMPQIKVAHDAFPSDKFAVVSVHTNSMKPEVVQTFADENKMPYAIVVDDSRGQISKEYRALGIDSYPSYLLIDPDGNILLNDAVPDGVPASLRQHKIELIHHAIQSWDGYANDRP
;
A
#
# COMPACT_ATOMS: atom_id res chain seq x y z
N MET A 1 -15.06 -1.59 1.30
CA MET A 1 -14.03 -2.55 0.85
C MET A 1 -14.70 -3.30 -0.27
N ASP A 2 -14.23 -3.13 -1.50
CA ASP A 2 -14.78 -3.90 -2.61
C ASP A 2 -14.19 -5.31 -2.50
N ASP A 3 -15.06 -6.29 -2.27
CA ASP A 3 -14.67 -7.68 -2.08
C ASP A 3 -14.17 -8.25 -3.42
N TYR A 4 -12.86 -8.39 -3.55
CA TYR A 4 -12.27 -9.10 -4.68
C TYR A 4 -12.58 -10.59 -4.55
N LEU A 5 -13.29 -11.14 -5.54
CA LEU A 5 -13.50 -12.59 -5.63
C LEU A 5 -12.50 -13.17 -6.63
N TYR A 6 -11.50 -13.87 -6.11
CA TYR A 6 -10.73 -14.82 -6.91
C TYR A 6 -11.62 -16.01 -7.23
N VAL A 7 -12.32 -15.96 -8.35
CA VAL A 7 -13.05 -17.13 -8.84
C VAL A 7 -12.02 -18.14 -9.32
N GLN A 8 -11.88 -19.29 -8.67
CA GLN A 8 -11.10 -20.43 -9.14
C GLN A 8 -12.03 -21.55 -9.66
N ILE A 9 -11.93 -21.89 -10.95
CA ILE A 9 -12.68 -22.98 -11.59
C ILE A 9 -11.67 -24.09 -11.86
N SER A 10 -11.85 -25.22 -11.20
CA SER A 10 -11.12 -26.45 -11.49
C SER A 10 -11.91 -27.26 -12.52
N ALA A 11 -11.24 -27.69 -13.59
CA ALA A 11 -11.74 -28.73 -14.47
C ALA A 11 -10.65 -29.78 -14.62
N GLU A 12 -11.06 -31.05 -14.60
CA GLU A 12 -10.13 -32.18 -14.67
C GLU A 12 -9.31 -32.13 -15.97
N GLY A 13 -7.98 -32.07 -15.85
CA GLY A 13 -7.06 -32.12 -16.99
C GLY A 13 -6.76 -30.80 -17.70
N TYR A 14 -7.07 -29.63 -17.13
CA TYR A 14 -6.77 -28.30 -17.71
C TYR A 14 -6.24 -27.31 -16.67
N VAL A 15 -5.29 -26.44 -17.07
CA VAL A 15 -4.80 -25.30 -16.26
C VAL A 15 -5.49 -24.03 -16.73
N ARG A 16 -5.90 -23.20 -15.77
CA ARG A 16 -6.84 -22.10 -16.01
C ARG A 16 -6.16 -20.74 -16.05
N LYS A 17 -6.63 -19.88 -16.96
CA LYS A 17 -6.44 -18.43 -16.92
C LYS A 17 -7.76 -17.74 -16.58
N THR A 18 -7.75 -16.94 -15.52
CA THR A 18 -8.91 -16.16 -15.07
C THR A 18 -8.56 -14.69 -15.09
N PRO A 19 -9.39 -13.82 -15.68
CA PRO A 19 -9.25 -12.40 -15.45
C PRO A 19 -9.56 -12.07 -13.99
N ALA A 20 -8.91 -11.06 -13.41
CA ALA A 20 -9.36 -10.48 -12.16
C ALA A 20 -10.79 -9.94 -12.34
N LEU A 21 -11.68 -10.25 -11.38
CA LEU A 21 -13.08 -9.81 -11.41
C LEU A 21 -13.32 -8.82 -10.28
N THR A 22 -13.88 -7.67 -10.65
CA THR A 22 -14.36 -6.66 -9.71
C THR A 22 -15.88 -6.70 -9.72
N PHE A 23 -16.50 -6.81 -8.55
CA PHE A 23 -17.95 -6.75 -8.36
C PHE A 23 -18.32 -5.40 -7.79
N THR A 24 -19.00 -4.58 -8.59
CA THR A 24 -19.42 -3.22 -8.21
C THR A 24 -20.94 -3.10 -8.12
N THR A 25 -21.69 -4.04 -8.70
CA THR A 25 -23.16 -4.12 -8.65
C THR A 25 -23.68 -5.56 -8.75
N ALA A 26 -24.93 -5.79 -8.34
CA ALA A 26 -25.62 -7.09 -8.39
C ALA A 26 -26.07 -7.48 -9.82
N THR A 27 -25.13 -7.57 -10.77
CA THR A 27 -25.41 -7.99 -12.17
C THR A 27 -24.68 -9.28 -12.54
N THR A 28 -25.35 -10.16 -13.28
CA THR A 28 -24.76 -11.37 -13.87
C THR A 28 -23.73 -10.98 -14.94
N ARG A 29 -22.51 -11.52 -14.88
CA ARG A 29 -21.46 -11.34 -15.91
C ARG A 29 -21.04 -12.67 -16.51
N ASP A 30 -20.82 -12.68 -17.82
CA ASP A 30 -20.24 -13.81 -18.53
C ASP A 30 -18.73 -13.87 -18.30
N LEU A 31 -18.25 -14.98 -17.75
CA LEU A 31 -16.83 -15.19 -17.50
C LEU A 31 -16.21 -16.03 -18.63
N THR A 32 -15.35 -15.41 -19.44
CA THR A 32 -14.52 -16.17 -20.39
C THR A 32 -13.28 -16.68 -19.68
N VAL A 33 -13.14 -18.01 -19.62
CA VAL A 33 -11.98 -18.69 -19.05
C VAL A 33 -11.21 -19.37 -20.16
N THR A 34 -9.91 -19.09 -20.27
CA THR A 34 -9.04 -19.83 -21.18
C THR A 34 -8.48 -21.04 -20.45
N MET A 35 -8.65 -22.21 -21.07
CA MET A 35 -8.21 -23.49 -20.54
C MET A 35 -7.03 -23.98 -21.37
N TYR A 36 -5.89 -24.20 -20.70
CA TYR A 36 -4.69 -24.74 -21.32
C TYR A 36 -4.57 -26.22 -20.98
N ARG A 37 -4.08 -27.01 -21.94
CA ARG A 37 -3.67 -28.37 -21.64
C ARG A 37 -2.43 -28.31 -20.73
N PRO A 38 -2.44 -28.96 -19.55
CA PRO A 38 -1.31 -28.94 -18.66
C PRO A 38 -0.16 -29.71 -19.27
N VAL A 39 1.05 -29.27 -18.96
CA VAL A 39 2.25 -30.10 -19.03
C VAL A 39 2.56 -30.64 -17.64
N GLU A 40 3.10 -31.86 -17.58
CA GLU A 40 3.67 -32.38 -16.34
C GLU A 40 5.18 -32.14 -16.32
N GLY A 41 5.70 -31.72 -15.17
CA GLY A 41 7.12 -31.46 -14.97
C GLY A 41 7.61 -32.03 -13.65
N TRP A 42 8.91 -32.35 -13.62
CA TRP A 42 9.60 -32.88 -12.46
C TRP A 42 10.88 -32.10 -12.21
N ILE A 43 11.24 -31.98 -10.93
CA ILE A 43 12.53 -31.45 -10.51
C ILE A 43 13.26 -32.52 -9.74
N GLU A 44 14.51 -32.78 -10.14
CA GLU A 44 15.43 -33.57 -9.34
C GLU A 44 16.07 -32.68 -8.27
N VAL A 45 15.69 -32.88 -7.02
CA VAL A 45 16.26 -32.21 -5.85
C VAL A 45 17.46 -33.01 -5.38
N ARG A 46 18.64 -32.40 -5.53
CA ARG A 46 19.94 -32.96 -5.17
C ARG A 46 20.57 -32.16 -4.04
N GLY A 47 21.35 -32.79 -3.18
CA GLY A 47 22.23 -32.09 -2.26
C GLY A 47 23.59 -31.80 -2.89
N GLU A 48 24.47 -31.10 -2.15
CA GLU A 48 25.79 -30.67 -2.64
C GLU A 48 26.68 -31.77 -3.24
N ASN A 49 26.55 -33.02 -2.77
CA ASN A 49 27.32 -34.15 -3.28
C ASN A 49 26.55 -34.97 -4.33
N GLY A 50 25.46 -34.44 -4.88
CA GLY A 50 24.64 -35.07 -5.91
C GLY A 50 23.66 -36.13 -5.39
N GLN A 51 23.57 -36.35 -4.08
CA GLN A 51 22.63 -37.30 -3.47
C GLN A 51 21.18 -36.80 -3.60
N PRO A 52 20.18 -37.69 -3.79
CA PRO A 52 18.76 -37.32 -3.71
C PRO A 52 18.43 -36.71 -2.35
N VAL A 53 17.63 -35.64 -2.34
CA VAL A 53 17.04 -35.09 -1.11
C VAL A 53 15.58 -35.50 -1.07
N VAL A 54 15.21 -36.25 -0.04
CA VAL A 54 13.84 -36.73 0.20
C VAL A 54 13.10 -35.70 1.05
N GLY A 55 11.81 -35.46 0.77
CA GLY A 55 10.97 -34.57 1.58
C GLY A 55 11.16 -33.08 1.32
N ALA A 56 11.88 -32.69 0.26
CA ALA A 56 11.98 -31.30 -0.15
C ALA A 56 10.65 -30.84 -0.77
N GLU A 57 10.22 -29.62 -0.44
CA GLU A 57 8.90 -29.12 -0.80
C GLU A 57 9.01 -27.90 -1.73
N LEU A 58 8.07 -27.79 -2.67
CA LEU A 58 7.83 -26.56 -3.41
C LEU A 58 7.21 -25.50 -2.48
N MET A 59 7.76 -24.30 -2.44
CA MET A 59 7.25 -23.21 -1.59
C MET A 59 6.40 -22.24 -2.40
N VAL A 60 6.96 -21.79 -3.53
CA VAL A 60 6.32 -20.88 -4.48
C VAL A 60 6.65 -21.38 -5.87
N LEU A 61 5.65 -21.37 -6.76
CA LEU A 61 5.79 -21.51 -8.20
C LEU A 61 5.25 -20.25 -8.84
N LYS A 62 6.07 -19.60 -9.66
CA LYS A 62 5.67 -18.48 -10.50
C LYS A 62 5.83 -18.85 -11.95
N TYR A 63 4.89 -18.41 -12.77
CA TYR A 63 5.09 -18.46 -14.21
C TYR A 63 4.49 -17.24 -14.90
N THR A 64 5.12 -16.84 -16.01
CA THR A 64 4.62 -15.78 -16.88
C THR A 64 4.13 -16.40 -18.18
N ASP A 65 2.86 -16.18 -18.52
CA ASP A 65 2.29 -16.68 -19.75
C ASP A 65 2.73 -15.88 -20.99
N GLN A 66 2.33 -16.34 -22.19
CA GLN A 66 2.67 -15.71 -23.47
C GLN A 66 2.13 -14.27 -23.61
N ASP A 67 1.10 -13.92 -22.84
CA ASP A 67 0.50 -12.58 -22.82
C ASP A 67 1.13 -11.68 -21.74
N GLY A 68 2.19 -12.14 -21.06
CA GLY A 68 2.90 -11.39 -20.03
C GLY A 68 2.23 -11.40 -18.65
N THR A 69 1.18 -12.21 -18.45
CA THR A 69 0.50 -12.31 -17.16
C THR A 69 1.31 -13.17 -16.20
N GLU A 70 1.69 -12.61 -15.04
CA GLU A 70 2.36 -13.36 -13.96
C GLU A 70 1.32 -14.11 -13.10
N PHE A 71 1.58 -15.40 -12.90
CA PHE A 71 0.84 -16.26 -11.99
C PHE A 71 1.75 -16.66 -10.84
N VAL A 72 1.24 -16.56 -9.62
CA VAL A 72 1.95 -16.96 -8.41
C VAL A 72 1.10 -17.98 -7.66
N LEU A 73 1.64 -19.18 -7.50
CA LEU A 73 1.03 -20.28 -6.78
C LEU A 73 1.87 -20.60 -5.54
N TYR A 74 1.24 -20.54 -4.38
CA TYR A 74 1.81 -21.00 -3.10
C TYR A 74 0.91 -22.08 -2.50
N LYS A 75 1.47 -22.88 -1.57
CA LYS A 75 0.82 -24.04 -0.94
C LYS A 75 -0.62 -23.79 -0.48
N GLY A 76 -0.87 -22.65 0.17
CA GLY A 76 -2.21 -22.28 0.66
C GLY A 76 -3.27 -22.14 -0.44
N ILE A 77 -2.95 -21.48 -1.56
CA ILE A 77 -3.85 -21.40 -2.73
C ILE A 77 -3.98 -22.75 -3.41
N ALA A 78 -2.89 -23.52 -3.51
CA ALA A 78 -2.96 -24.85 -4.11
C ALA A 78 -3.88 -25.79 -3.30
N ALA A 79 -3.80 -25.74 -1.98
CA ALA A 79 -4.64 -26.54 -1.08
C ALA A 79 -6.13 -26.17 -1.21
N SER A 80 -6.47 -24.87 -1.22
CA SER A 80 -7.87 -24.44 -1.41
C SER A 80 -8.41 -24.82 -2.79
N ALA A 81 -7.53 -24.98 -3.78
CA ALA A 81 -7.85 -25.41 -5.14
C ALA A 81 -7.88 -26.94 -5.34
N GLY A 82 -7.57 -27.74 -4.31
CA GLY A 82 -7.42 -29.19 -4.44
C GLY A 82 -6.27 -29.62 -5.35
N VAL A 83 -5.28 -28.74 -5.58
CA VAL A 83 -4.09 -29.04 -6.38
C VAL A 83 -3.13 -29.85 -5.50
N PRO A 84 -2.71 -31.07 -5.92
CA PRO A 84 -1.78 -31.87 -5.15
C PRO A 84 -0.45 -31.14 -4.97
N TRP A 85 -0.06 -30.94 -3.72
CA TRP A 85 1.21 -30.33 -3.35
C TRP A 85 2.12 -31.42 -2.80
N GLN A 86 3.11 -31.83 -3.59
CA GLN A 86 3.95 -32.99 -3.30
C GLN A 86 5.31 -32.57 -2.73
N VAL A 87 5.95 -33.50 -2.04
CA VAL A 87 7.36 -33.42 -1.62
C VAL A 87 8.20 -34.33 -2.50
N SER A 88 9.51 -34.14 -2.52
CA SER A 88 10.42 -35.01 -3.26
C SER A 88 10.43 -36.43 -2.69
N ASP A 89 10.42 -37.42 -3.59
CA ASP A 89 10.45 -38.84 -3.24
C ASP A 89 11.85 -39.36 -2.85
N ALA A 90 11.99 -40.68 -2.69
CA ALA A 90 13.25 -41.34 -2.30
C ALA A 90 14.38 -41.11 -3.32
N GLU A 91 14.03 -40.88 -4.59
CA GLU A 91 14.95 -40.57 -5.68
C GLU A 91 15.21 -39.07 -5.83
N GLY A 92 14.62 -38.25 -4.94
CA GLY A 92 14.71 -36.80 -4.94
C GLY A 92 13.84 -36.14 -6.01
N LYS A 93 12.87 -36.86 -6.59
CA LYS A 93 12.00 -36.30 -7.63
C LYS A 93 10.81 -35.59 -7.02
N LEU A 94 10.69 -34.30 -7.30
CA LEU A 94 9.59 -33.45 -6.90
C LEU A 94 8.67 -33.20 -8.11
N LYS A 95 7.42 -33.65 -8.04
CA LYS A 95 6.42 -33.37 -9.09
C LYS A 95 5.93 -31.93 -8.98
N LEU A 96 5.98 -31.19 -10.08
CA LEU A 96 5.42 -29.85 -10.14
C LEU A 96 3.90 -29.89 -10.31
N PRO A 97 3.16 -28.90 -9.75
CA PRO A 97 1.77 -28.68 -10.08
C PRO A 97 1.53 -28.57 -11.59
N PRO A 98 0.35 -28.96 -12.10
CA PRO A 98 0.00 -28.78 -13.51
C PRO A 98 0.15 -27.31 -13.94
N MET A 99 0.80 -27.08 -15.07
CA MET A 99 1.11 -25.72 -15.57
C MET A 99 0.93 -25.63 -17.10
N PRO A 100 0.74 -24.44 -17.68
CA PRO A 100 0.66 -24.29 -19.13
C PRO A 100 1.99 -24.61 -19.81
N ALA A 101 1.96 -25.07 -21.06
CA ALA A 101 3.18 -25.27 -21.86
C ALA A 101 3.82 -23.94 -22.29
N ASN A 102 5.13 -23.95 -22.51
CA ASN A 102 5.93 -22.85 -23.08
C ASN A 102 5.81 -21.54 -22.28
N VAL A 103 5.77 -21.65 -20.95
CA VAL A 103 5.82 -20.50 -20.02
C VAL A 103 7.17 -20.48 -19.31
N SER A 104 7.66 -19.27 -19.00
CA SER A 104 8.84 -19.11 -18.15
C SER A 104 8.44 -19.30 -16.70
N LEU A 105 9.22 -20.09 -15.97
CA LEU A 105 8.97 -20.53 -14.60
C LEU A 105 10.07 -20.03 -13.68
N SER A 106 9.67 -19.63 -12.47
CA SER A 106 10.57 -19.55 -11.32
C SER A 106 9.93 -20.19 -10.12
N LEU A 107 10.73 -20.82 -9.26
CA LEU A 107 10.24 -21.54 -8.10
C LEU A 107 11.23 -21.46 -6.95
N THR A 108 10.74 -21.77 -5.76
CA THR A 108 11.57 -21.91 -4.57
C THR A 108 11.31 -23.27 -3.94
N VAL A 109 12.38 -24.00 -3.67
CA VAL A 109 12.35 -25.29 -2.96
C VAL A 109 12.88 -25.09 -1.55
N ILE A 110 12.21 -25.71 -0.58
CA ILE A 110 12.54 -25.66 0.85
C ILE A 110 12.72 -27.06 1.42
N HIS A 111 13.53 -27.18 2.46
CA HIS A 111 13.70 -28.41 3.23
C HIS A 111 14.27 -28.04 4.63
N PRO A 112 13.92 -28.74 5.72
CA PRO A 112 14.40 -28.40 7.07
C PRO A 112 15.93 -28.35 7.21
N ASP A 113 16.62 -29.31 6.60
CA ASP A 113 18.09 -29.46 6.66
C ASP A 113 18.89 -28.68 5.59
N TRP A 114 18.23 -27.89 4.73
CA TRP A 114 18.90 -27.14 3.65
C TRP A 114 18.39 -25.71 3.57
N LYS A 115 19.23 -24.78 3.10
CA LYS A 115 18.72 -23.41 2.89
C LYS A 115 17.70 -23.40 1.74
N PRO A 116 16.66 -22.56 1.80
CA PRO A 116 15.75 -22.39 0.68
C PRO A 116 16.51 -22.00 -0.59
N THR A 117 16.14 -22.59 -1.72
CA THR A 117 16.84 -22.42 -2.99
C THR A 117 15.87 -21.96 -4.06
N LYS A 118 16.13 -20.79 -4.66
CA LYS A 118 15.35 -20.26 -5.78
C LYS A 118 15.94 -20.75 -7.10
N VAL A 119 15.08 -21.23 -8.00
CA VAL A 119 15.41 -21.54 -9.39
C VAL A 119 14.56 -20.64 -10.27
N ALA A 120 15.15 -20.04 -11.30
CA ALA A 120 14.46 -19.16 -12.22
C ALA A 120 14.81 -19.54 -13.67
N GLU A 121 14.05 -18.97 -14.61
CA GLU A 121 14.30 -19.10 -16.06
C GLU A 121 14.18 -20.55 -16.57
N LEU A 122 13.31 -21.35 -15.93
CA LEU A 122 12.98 -22.67 -16.45
C LEU A 122 11.86 -22.54 -17.49
N GLU A 123 11.87 -23.37 -18.53
CA GLU A 123 10.79 -23.42 -19.52
C GLU A 123 9.85 -24.60 -19.21
N ALA A 124 8.54 -24.34 -19.12
CA ALA A 124 7.54 -25.36 -18.89
C ALA A 124 7.31 -26.21 -20.14
N VAL A 125 7.94 -27.38 -20.22
CA VAL A 125 7.71 -28.36 -21.30
C VAL A 125 7.22 -29.69 -20.71
N ASP A 126 6.51 -30.47 -21.52
CA ASP A 126 6.04 -31.79 -21.09
C ASP A 126 7.22 -32.74 -20.83
N GLY A 127 7.24 -33.36 -19.66
CA GLY A 127 8.39 -34.14 -19.21
C GLY A 127 9.62 -33.30 -18.88
N LEU A 128 9.46 -32.00 -18.54
CA LEU A 128 10.54 -31.17 -18.01
C LEU A 128 11.25 -31.93 -16.88
N VAL A 129 12.55 -32.16 -17.05
CA VAL A 129 13.44 -32.65 -15.99
C VAL A 129 14.53 -31.60 -15.82
N SER A 130 14.38 -30.78 -14.79
CA SER A 130 15.43 -29.88 -14.34
C SER A 130 15.98 -30.38 -13.01
N SER A 131 17.19 -29.97 -12.64
CA SER A 131 17.79 -30.31 -11.35
C SER A 131 18.00 -29.06 -10.51
N VAL A 132 17.67 -29.15 -9.23
CA VAL A 132 18.03 -28.15 -8.23
C VAL A 132 19.02 -28.76 -7.25
N THR A 133 20.12 -28.05 -7.01
CA THR A 133 21.08 -28.42 -5.97
C THR A 133 20.81 -27.59 -4.73
N LEU A 134 20.41 -28.24 -3.65
CA LEU A 134 20.27 -27.65 -2.33
C LEU A 134 21.64 -27.56 -1.66
N HIS A 135 21.84 -26.43 -0.98
CA HIS A 135 23.08 -26.10 -0.27
C HIS A 135 22.83 -26.01 1.22
N LYS A 136 23.83 -26.33 2.04
CA LYS A 136 23.70 -26.12 3.48
C LYS A 136 23.61 -24.63 3.78
N GLY A 137 22.75 -24.30 4.74
CA GLY A 137 22.60 -22.95 5.26
C GLY A 137 23.40 -22.75 6.54
N VAL A 138 23.09 -21.64 7.21
CA VAL A 138 23.43 -21.43 8.61
C VAL A 138 22.32 -22.09 9.45
N PRO A 139 22.65 -23.03 10.34
CA PRO A 139 21.70 -23.57 11.31
C PRO A 139 21.15 -22.46 12.20
N VAL A 140 19.82 -22.34 12.25
CA VAL A 140 19.11 -21.39 13.10
C VAL A 140 18.19 -22.17 14.03
N GLU A 141 18.25 -21.83 15.31
CA GLU A 141 17.35 -22.34 16.34
C GLU A 141 16.52 -21.19 16.91
N VAL A 142 15.20 -21.28 16.81
CA VAL A 142 14.27 -20.37 17.48
C VAL A 142 13.79 -21.04 18.76
N VAL A 143 14.08 -20.43 19.91
CA VAL A 143 13.64 -20.86 21.23
C VAL A 143 12.38 -20.09 21.60
N LEU A 144 11.26 -20.79 21.72
CA LEU A 144 9.99 -20.22 22.14
C LEU A 144 9.90 -20.26 23.67
N GLN A 145 9.59 -19.12 24.27
CA GLN A 145 9.41 -18.96 25.71
C GLN A 145 7.93 -18.72 25.99
N PRO A 146 7.16 -19.75 26.40
CA PRO A 146 5.74 -19.60 26.69
C PRO A 146 5.51 -18.61 27.84
N VAL A 147 4.59 -17.67 27.64
CA VAL A 147 4.24 -16.65 28.63
C VAL A 147 3.06 -17.16 29.46
N GLY A 148 3.32 -17.42 30.74
CA GLY A 148 2.35 -17.99 31.69
C GLY A 148 3.04 -18.96 32.64
N THR A 149 2.37 -19.41 33.70
CA THR A 149 2.96 -20.34 34.66
C THR A 149 2.91 -21.79 34.16
N GLY A 150 4.08 -22.40 33.95
CA GLY A 150 4.20 -23.85 33.70
C GLY A 150 3.75 -24.33 32.32
N GLN A 151 3.56 -23.43 31.36
CA GLN A 151 3.14 -23.80 30.01
C GLN A 151 4.32 -24.28 29.17
N THR A 152 4.18 -25.43 28.53
CA THR A 152 5.05 -25.94 27.47
C THR A 152 4.23 -25.99 26.19
N ILE A 153 4.83 -25.65 25.04
CA ILE A 153 4.17 -25.88 23.75
C ILE A 153 4.22 -27.40 23.52
N PRO A 154 3.08 -28.05 23.21
CA PRO A 154 3.06 -29.49 22.96
C PRO A 154 4.04 -29.88 21.85
N ASP A 155 4.85 -30.91 22.08
CA ASP A 155 5.74 -31.44 21.04
C ASP A 155 4.93 -31.88 19.81
N GLY A 156 5.47 -31.58 18.62
CA GLY A 156 4.79 -31.82 17.34
C GLY A 156 3.82 -30.70 16.94
N THR A 157 3.65 -29.64 17.74
CA THR A 157 2.95 -28.43 17.30
C THR A 157 3.67 -27.84 16.10
N THR A 158 2.94 -27.43 15.07
CA THR A 158 3.55 -26.86 13.86
C THR A 158 3.55 -25.33 13.91
N ALA A 159 4.62 -24.72 13.38
CA ALA A 159 4.70 -23.28 13.18
C ALA A 159 5.27 -22.91 11.82
N ASP A 160 4.75 -21.83 11.23
CA ASP A 160 5.31 -21.23 10.02
C ASP A 160 6.33 -20.15 10.41
N VAL A 161 7.49 -20.12 9.75
CA VAL A 161 8.56 -19.14 10.02
C VAL A 161 8.82 -18.25 8.79
N LEU A 162 8.54 -16.96 8.89
CA LEU A 162 8.87 -15.98 7.85
C LEU A 162 10.16 -15.24 8.24
N MET A 163 11.17 -15.23 7.36
CA MET A 163 12.36 -14.39 7.51
C MET A 163 12.51 -13.44 6.32
N MET A 164 12.67 -12.13 6.59
CA MET A 164 12.80 -11.13 5.54
C MET A 164 14.21 -10.54 5.50
N ALA A 165 14.90 -10.70 4.37
CA ALA A 165 16.23 -10.15 4.17
C ALA A 165 16.21 -8.61 4.14
N SER A 166 17.28 -7.97 4.62
CA SER A 166 17.36 -6.51 4.76
C SER A 166 17.86 -5.76 3.51
N THR A 167 17.61 -6.28 2.30
CA THR A 167 18.10 -5.66 1.05
C THR A 167 17.15 -4.58 0.52
N SER A 168 17.74 -3.51 -0.04
CA SER A 168 17.06 -2.33 -0.56
C SER A 168 15.98 -2.64 -1.61
N GLY A 169 14.72 -2.34 -1.29
CA GLY A 169 13.72 -1.94 -2.29
C GLY A 169 12.81 -3.02 -2.88
N SER A 170 12.82 -4.26 -2.41
CA SER A 170 11.82 -5.25 -2.82
C SER A 170 11.38 -6.09 -1.64
N PHE A 171 10.07 -6.13 -1.36
CA PHE A 171 9.43 -7.02 -0.38
C PHE A 171 9.48 -8.51 -0.81
N GLY A 172 10.62 -8.95 -1.34
CA GLY A 172 10.88 -10.33 -1.76
C GLY A 172 11.40 -11.19 -0.62
N GLY A 173 10.80 -11.08 0.57
CA GLY A 173 11.16 -11.91 1.72
C GLY A 173 11.01 -13.39 1.40
N LEU A 174 12.00 -14.18 1.81
CA LEU A 174 11.97 -15.63 1.72
C LEU A 174 10.90 -16.15 2.70
N THR A 175 9.73 -16.49 2.17
CA THR A 175 8.63 -17.01 2.99
C THR A 175 8.86 -18.48 3.28
N ILE A 176 9.56 -18.84 4.37
CA ILE A 176 9.67 -20.25 4.78
C ILE A 176 8.36 -20.71 5.43
N ARG A 177 7.29 -20.82 4.62
CA ARG A 177 6.06 -21.51 5.02
C ARG A 177 6.29 -23.01 4.95
N HIS A 178 6.98 -23.51 5.96
CA HIS A 178 7.03 -24.92 6.28
C HIS A 178 6.43 -25.06 7.67
N PRO A 179 5.49 -25.98 7.91
CA PRO A 179 5.20 -26.38 9.28
C PRO A 179 6.47 -26.99 9.85
N PHE A 180 7.19 -26.22 10.67
CA PHE A 180 8.26 -26.76 11.48
C PHE A 180 7.64 -27.35 12.73
N GLU A 181 8.01 -28.58 13.05
CA GLU A 181 7.64 -29.18 14.33
C GLU A 181 8.41 -28.49 15.45
N ILE A 182 7.66 -27.99 16.42
CA ILE A 182 8.18 -27.50 17.68
C ILE A 182 8.44 -28.72 18.54
N ASN A 183 9.68 -28.87 18.99
CA ASN A 183 10.08 -29.90 19.93
C ASN A 183 10.95 -29.25 21.01
N ASP A 184 10.66 -29.50 22.28
CA ASP A 184 11.34 -28.83 23.41
C ASP A 184 11.26 -27.29 23.30
N ASN A 185 10.08 -26.78 22.89
CA ASN A 185 9.84 -25.37 22.57
C ASN A 185 10.82 -24.77 21.53
N ARG A 186 11.46 -25.59 20.68
CA ARG A 186 12.43 -25.13 19.69
C ARG A 186 11.99 -25.43 18.28
N ILE A 187 12.23 -24.47 17.38
CA ILE A 187 12.13 -24.64 15.94
C ILE A 187 13.54 -24.63 15.37
N ARG A 188 13.89 -25.62 14.56
CA ARG A 188 15.22 -25.75 13.95
C ARG A 188 15.11 -25.79 12.43
N PHE A 189 15.92 -24.98 11.76
CA PHE A 189 15.96 -24.93 10.30
C PHE A 189 17.29 -24.35 9.81
N GLN A 190 17.50 -24.40 8.49
CA GLN A 190 18.64 -23.77 7.83
C GLN A 190 18.24 -22.47 7.14
N ALA A 191 19.00 -21.40 7.38
CA ALA A 191 18.80 -20.10 6.75
C ALA A 191 19.93 -19.74 5.78
N GLU A 192 19.68 -18.80 4.89
CA GLU A 192 20.74 -18.24 4.04
C GLU A 192 21.72 -17.40 4.86
N SER A 193 23.01 -17.45 4.53
CA SER A 193 24.04 -16.57 5.12
C SER A 193 23.86 -15.15 4.60
N THR A 194 22.97 -14.38 5.24
CA THR A 194 22.66 -12.98 4.90
C THR A 194 22.14 -12.23 6.13
N ASN A 195 21.77 -10.97 5.95
CA ASN A 195 21.15 -10.13 6.97
C ASN A 195 19.62 -10.20 6.87
N PHE A 196 18.95 -10.43 7.99
CA PHE A 196 17.50 -10.45 8.08
C PHE A 196 16.99 -9.30 8.97
N GLY A 197 16.09 -8.49 8.44
CA GLY A 197 15.47 -7.38 9.16
C GLY A 197 14.20 -7.76 9.92
N GLU A 198 13.65 -8.95 9.66
CA GLU A 198 12.39 -9.40 10.27
C GLU A 198 12.34 -10.92 10.38
N ILE A 199 11.80 -11.43 11.49
CA ILE A 199 11.40 -12.82 11.67
C ILE A 199 10.00 -12.87 12.28
N ARG A 200 9.08 -13.63 11.66
CA ARG A 200 7.76 -13.91 12.21
C ARG A 200 7.59 -15.40 12.39
N VAL A 201 7.01 -15.79 13.51
CA VAL A 201 6.55 -17.16 13.74
C VAL A 201 5.03 -17.11 13.88
N ALA A 202 4.33 -17.83 13.01
CA ALA A 202 2.89 -17.95 13.06
C ALA A 202 2.50 -19.32 13.62
N MET A 203 1.62 -19.30 14.62
CA MET A 203 1.09 -20.47 15.31
C MET A 203 -0.41 -20.33 15.48
N ASP A 204 -1.12 -21.46 15.50
CA ASP A 204 -2.57 -21.46 15.62
C ASP A 204 -3.04 -20.98 17.00
N ASP A 205 -2.40 -21.43 18.07
CA ASP A 205 -2.84 -21.16 19.46
C ASP A 205 -2.02 -20.07 20.17
N TYR A 206 -0.99 -19.53 19.52
CA TYR A 206 -0.06 -18.57 20.13
C TYR A 206 0.22 -17.38 19.22
N PHE A 207 0.29 -16.19 19.82
CA PHE A 207 0.99 -15.06 19.23
C PHE A 207 2.47 -15.16 19.58
N VAL A 208 3.37 -15.06 18.59
CA VAL A 208 4.82 -15.09 18.85
C VAL A 208 5.41 -13.70 18.61
N GLY A 209 6.15 -13.20 19.60
CA GLY A 209 6.73 -11.86 19.55
C GLY A 209 8.10 -11.75 20.22
N PRO A 210 8.87 -10.68 19.91
CA PRO A 210 8.50 -9.58 19.02
C PRO A 210 8.59 -9.93 17.53
N VAL A 211 7.69 -9.35 16.72
CA VAL A 211 7.65 -9.50 15.24
C VAL A 211 8.89 -8.90 14.55
N ARG A 212 9.59 -7.98 15.22
CA ARG A 212 10.86 -7.39 14.77
C ARG A 212 11.95 -7.58 15.82
N TYR A 213 12.99 -8.32 15.43
CA TYR A 213 14.22 -8.40 16.19
C TYR A 213 15.01 -7.11 16.04
N ASN A 214 15.02 -6.30 17.10
CA ASN A 214 16.14 -5.40 17.37
C ASN A 214 16.67 -5.81 18.75
N PHE A 215 17.97 -6.08 18.84
CA PHE A 215 18.65 -6.60 20.02
C PHE A 215 18.51 -5.69 21.26
N PRO A 216 18.74 -6.21 22.48
CA PRO A 216 18.57 -5.47 23.74
C PRO A 216 19.37 -4.16 23.86
N ASP A 217 20.44 -3.98 23.08
CA ASP A 217 21.35 -2.83 23.18
C ASP A 217 21.28 -1.87 21.99
N SER A 218 20.55 -2.20 20.91
CA SER A 218 20.41 -1.32 19.74
C SER A 218 19.09 -1.55 19.00
N PRO A 219 18.24 -0.52 18.87
CA PRO A 219 16.93 -0.64 18.23
C PRO A 219 16.97 -0.75 16.70
N PHE A 220 18.10 -1.06 16.05
CA PHE A 220 18.21 -1.00 14.58
C PHE A 220 19.06 -2.10 13.89
N GLU A 221 19.59 -3.10 14.60
CA GLU A 221 20.50 -4.07 13.97
C GLU A 221 19.78 -5.33 13.46
N PRO A 222 19.91 -5.67 12.16
CA PRO A 222 19.35 -6.90 11.59
C PRO A 222 20.05 -8.14 12.17
N LEU A 223 19.38 -9.30 12.13
CA LEU A 223 20.02 -10.58 12.39
C LEU A 223 21.05 -10.86 11.29
N ASN A 224 22.33 -10.76 11.64
CA ASN A 224 23.43 -11.01 10.72
C ASN A 224 23.89 -12.47 10.81
N LEU A 225 23.63 -13.24 9.75
CA LEU A 225 24.10 -14.63 9.64
C LEU A 225 25.38 -14.76 8.80
N ASN A 226 25.98 -13.66 8.36
CA ASN A 226 27.20 -13.70 7.54
C ASN A 226 28.41 -14.16 8.38
N GLY A 227 29.05 -15.25 7.95
CA GLY A 227 30.25 -15.78 8.62
C GLY A 227 29.97 -16.42 9.98
N VAL A 228 28.71 -16.72 10.28
CA VAL A 228 28.27 -17.33 11.53
C VAL A 228 28.08 -18.84 11.34
N GLU A 229 28.57 -19.66 12.28
CA GLU A 229 28.42 -21.12 12.21
C GLU A 229 27.02 -21.62 12.58
N SER A 230 26.35 -20.93 13.51
CA SER A 230 24.95 -21.17 13.90
C SER A 230 24.40 -19.98 14.69
N SER A 231 23.08 -19.85 14.76
CA SER A 231 22.42 -18.76 15.50
C SER A 231 21.25 -19.27 16.33
N THR A 232 21.02 -18.62 17.48
CA THR A 232 19.89 -18.91 18.38
C THR A 232 19.08 -17.63 18.61
N ILE A 233 17.75 -17.76 18.58
CA ILE A 233 16.79 -16.66 18.59
C ILE A 233 15.72 -16.94 19.66
N ASP A 234 15.71 -16.20 20.76
CA ASP A 234 14.68 -16.28 21.82
C ASP A 234 13.42 -15.44 21.55
N LEU A 235 12.30 -16.09 21.23
CA LEU A 235 10.99 -15.47 21.06
C LEU A 235 10.05 -15.82 22.21
N LYS A 236 9.12 -14.92 22.53
CA LYS A 236 8.05 -15.20 23.49
C LYS A 236 6.81 -15.72 22.76
N ALA A 237 6.22 -16.78 23.28
CA ALA A 237 4.96 -17.34 22.79
C ALA A 237 3.84 -17.01 23.79
N TYR A 238 2.86 -16.24 23.34
CA TYR A 238 1.74 -15.74 24.11
C TYR A 238 0.49 -16.55 23.77
N PRO A 239 -0.07 -17.33 24.71
CA PRO A 239 -1.28 -18.10 24.44
C PRO A 239 -2.43 -17.16 24.11
N LYS A 240 -3.13 -17.42 23.00
CA LYS A 240 -4.24 -16.58 22.56
C LYS A 240 -5.37 -16.58 23.59
N GLN A 241 -5.77 -15.40 24.03
CA GLN A 241 -6.87 -15.20 24.99
C GLN A 241 -8.07 -14.63 24.28
N LYS A 242 -9.25 -15.23 24.49
CA LYS A 242 -10.48 -14.69 23.95
C LYS A 242 -10.89 -13.44 24.72
N ALA A 243 -11.25 -12.41 23.98
CA ALA A 243 -11.79 -11.18 24.52
C ALA A 243 -13.04 -10.79 23.73
N ARG A 244 -14.03 -10.25 24.42
CA ARG A 244 -15.26 -9.73 23.83
C ARG A 244 -15.42 -8.27 24.17
N GLY A 245 -15.83 -7.47 23.20
CA GLY A 245 -16.07 -6.05 23.40
C GLY A 245 -17.16 -5.56 22.47
N ARG A 246 -17.46 -4.26 22.60
CA ARG A 246 -18.46 -3.59 21.77
C ARG A 246 -17.93 -2.26 21.27
N VAL A 247 -18.29 -1.92 20.04
CA VAL A 247 -18.07 -0.58 19.49
C VAL A 247 -19.42 0.12 19.37
N VAL A 248 -19.51 1.30 19.96
CA VAL A 248 -20.74 2.08 20.06
C VAL A 248 -20.55 3.51 19.58
N ASP A 249 -21.62 4.16 19.17
CA ASP A 249 -21.66 5.61 18.98
C ASP A 249 -21.78 6.35 20.33
N HIS A 250 -21.76 7.68 20.29
CA HIS A 250 -21.92 8.52 21.48
C HIS A 250 -23.27 8.37 22.21
N LEU A 251 -24.26 7.69 21.60
CA LEU A 251 -25.57 7.40 22.19
C LEU A 251 -25.65 5.97 22.74
N GLY A 252 -24.60 5.16 22.58
CA GLY A 252 -24.55 3.75 23.01
C GLY A 252 -25.12 2.75 22.00
N ASN A 253 -25.43 3.18 20.78
CA ASN A 253 -25.89 2.27 19.72
C ASN A 253 -24.69 1.56 19.10
N GLY A 254 -24.84 0.29 18.78
CA GLY A 254 -23.78 -0.51 18.17
C GLY A 254 -23.44 -0.05 16.75
N ILE A 255 -22.14 -0.03 16.42
CA ILE A 255 -21.67 0.29 15.07
C ILE A 255 -21.19 -0.99 14.39
N LYS A 256 -21.83 -1.35 13.28
CA LYS A 256 -21.51 -2.54 12.47
C LYS A 256 -20.29 -2.32 11.57
N ASN A 257 -19.58 -3.39 11.22
CA ASN A 257 -18.48 -3.40 10.26
C ASN A 257 -17.27 -2.53 10.68
N VAL A 258 -17.10 -2.30 11.98
CA VAL A 258 -15.90 -1.66 12.54
C VAL A 258 -14.80 -2.71 12.61
N HIS A 259 -13.66 -2.43 11.97
CA HIS A 259 -12.50 -3.29 12.12
C HIS A 259 -11.81 -2.97 13.45
N VAL A 260 -11.74 -3.95 14.33
CA VAL A 260 -11.08 -3.82 15.63
C VAL A 260 -9.78 -4.61 15.58
N ARG A 261 -8.67 -4.02 16.02
CA ARG A 261 -7.39 -4.70 16.17
C ARG A 261 -6.85 -4.59 17.58
N GLY A 262 -6.25 -5.68 18.05
CA GLY A 262 -5.51 -5.72 19.29
C GLY A 262 -4.04 -5.47 19.01
N VAL A 263 -3.40 -4.60 19.79
CA VAL A 263 -1.97 -4.31 19.68
C VAL A 263 -1.30 -4.55 21.02
N LEU A 264 -0.47 -5.58 21.09
CA LEU A 264 0.39 -5.85 22.24
C LEU A 264 1.49 -4.79 22.31
N ILE A 265 1.65 -4.18 23.48
CA ILE A 265 2.67 -3.17 23.74
C ILE A 265 3.77 -3.80 24.60
N ASP A 266 4.99 -3.87 24.06
CA ASP A 266 6.18 -4.19 24.86
C ASP A 266 6.56 -2.98 25.70
N THR A 267 6.03 -2.93 26.93
CA THR A 267 6.21 -1.80 27.85
C THR A 267 7.67 -1.57 28.24
N LYS A 268 8.50 -2.62 28.32
CA LYS A 268 9.93 -2.50 28.61
C LYS A 268 10.66 -1.87 27.44
N ARG A 269 10.37 -2.32 26.21
CA ARG A 269 10.96 -1.77 24.99
C ARG A 269 10.49 -0.34 24.72
N MET A 270 9.21 -0.05 24.93
CA MET A 270 8.68 1.32 24.86
C MET A 270 9.40 2.26 25.83
N LYS A 271 9.72 1.79 27.04
CA LYS A 271 10.50 2.57 28.01
C LYS A 271 11.92 2.83 27.51
N ALA A 272 12.61 1.81 27.00
CA ALA A 272 13.96 1.96 26.45
C ALA A 272 14.00 2.94 25.24
N ILE A 273 12.99 2.87 24.35
CA ILE A 273 12.86 3.80 23.22
C ILE A 273 12.70 5.25 23.72
N LYS A 274 11.87 5.47 24.75
CA LYS A 274 11.71 6.78 25.39
C LYS A 274 13.02 7.29 25.98
N GLU A 275 13.73 6.45 26.72
CA GLU A 275 15.03 6.80 27.33
C GLU A 275 16.08 7.15 26.27
N ALA A 276 16.08 6.46 25.13
CA ALA A 276 17.04 6.69 24.04
C ALA A 276 16.69 7.87 23.12
N SER A 277 15.40 8.18 22.93
CA SER A 277 14.92 9.17 21.95
C SER A 277 14.52 10.51 22.58
N GLY A 278 14.50 10.60 23.91
CA GLY A 278 13.96 11.77 24.63
C GLY A 278 12.44 11.86 24.52
N ASP A 279 11.89 13.08 24.55
CA ASP A 279 10.44 13.32 24.54
C ASP A 279 9.80 13.08 23.16
N THR A 280 10.58 13.06 22.08
CA THR A 280 10.08 12.87 20.71
C THR A 280 10.40 11.48 20.20
N ILE A 281 9.40 10.60 20.15
CA ILE A 281 9.54 9.24 19.60
C ILE A 281 8.98 9.24 18.17
N ALA A 282 9.82 8.90 17.19
CA ALA A 282 9.34 8.77 15.81
C ALA A 282 8.37 7.58 15.66
N PRO A 283 7.35 7.66 14.78
CA PRO A 283 6.34 6.60 14.63
C PRO A 283 6.90 5.21 14.35
N PHE A 284 7.99 5.10 13.59
CA PHE A 284 8.65 3.82 13.31
C PHE A 284 9.33 3.22 14.55
N GLN A 285 9.80 4.05 15.48
CA GLN A 285 10.40 3.59 16.74
C GLN A 285 9.30 3.05 17.66
N LYS A 286 8.15 3.74 17.75
CA LYS A 286 6.97 3.27 18.50
C LYS A 286 6.44 1.94 17.94
N ALA A 287 6.33 1.82 16.62
CA ALA A 287 5.92 0.57 15.95
C ALA A 287 6.87 -0.60 16.27
N ALA A 288 8.15 -0.36 16.56
CA ALA A 288 9.10 -1.41 16.91
C ALA A 288 8.81 -2.08 18.27
N ALA A 289 8.01 -1.46 19.14
CA ALA A 289 7.58 -2.03 20.42
C ALA A 289 6.10 -2.43 20.44
N MET A 290 5.46 -2.46 19.27
CA MET A 290 4.06 -2.85 19.11
C MET A 290 3.99 -4.13 18.27
N THR A 291 3.09 -5.05 18.62
CA THR A 291 2.80 -6.25 17.82
C THR A 291 1.29 -6.38 17.66
N VAL A 292 0.81 -6.48 16.41
CA VAL A 292 -0.61 -6.76 16.17
C VAL A 292 -0.89 -8.17 16.71
N ALA A 293 -1.74 -8.23 17.72
CA ALA A 293 -2.05 -9.41 18.51
C ALA A 293 -3.48 -9.88 18.27
N GLY A 294 -4.09 -9.56 17.13
CA GLY A 294 -5.43 -9.99 16.76
C GLY A 294 -6.22 -8.95 15.96
N GLY A 295 -7.25 -9.41 15.26
CA GLY A 295 -8.18 -8.55 14.52
C GLY A 295 -9.57 -9.18 14.46
N ALA A 296 -10.60 -8.34 14.53
CA ALA A 296 -12.00 -8.72 14.48
C ALA A 296 -12.80 -7.66 13.70
N THR A 297 -14.05 -7.98 13.36
CA THR A 297 -14.98 -7.02 12.78
C THR A 297 -16.29 -7.08 13.56
N THR A 298 -16.87 -5.93 13.88
CA THR A 298 -18.12 -5.88 14.63
C THR A 298 -19.31 -6.39 13.83
N ASP A 299 -20.21 -7.08 14.52
CA ASP A 299 -21.48 -7.53 13.97
C ASP A 299 -22.54 -6.41 13.93
N ALA A 300 -23.80 -6.76 13.66
CA ALA A 300 -24.89 -5.80 13.55
C ALA A 300 -25.23 -5.06 14.86
N THR A 301 -24.86 -5.60 16.03
CA THR A 301 -25.10 -4.98 17.35
C THR A 301 -23.87 -4.23 17.88
N GLY A 302 -22.80 -4.19 17.08
CA GLY A 302 -21.52 -3.57 17.43
C GLY A 302 -20.60 -4.49 18.23
N ASP A 303 -20.98 -5.73 18.45
CA ASP A 303 -20.24 -6.68 19.27
C ASP A 303 -19.12 -7.35 18.45
N TYR A 304 -18.01 -7.69 19.10
CA TYR A 304 -16.91 -8.42 18.47
C TYR A 304 -16.27 -9.40 19.46
N GLU A 305 -15.77 -10.52 18.92
CA GLU A 305 -14.85 -11.44 19.61
C GLU A 305 -13.48 -11.35 18.94
N ILE A 306 -12.44 -11.17 19.75
CA ILE A 306 -11.06 -11.02 19.30
C ILE A 306 -10.14 -11.88 20.16
N GLU A 307 -9.11 -12.46 19.55
CA GLU A 307 -8.02 -13.13 20.28
C GLU A 307 -6.95 -12.09 20.59
N LEU A 308 -6.42 -12.08 21.82
CA LEU A 308 -5.40 -11.14 22.28
C LEU A 308 -4.26 -11.89 22.98
N ALA A 309 -3.06 -11.28 23.00
CA ALA A 309 -1.94 -11.77 23.80
C ALA A 309 -2.07 -11.29 25.27
N PRO A 310 -1.72 -12.11 26.29
CA PRO A 310 -1.62 -11.64 27.66
C PRO A 310 -0.63 -10.49 27.82
N GLY A 311 -0.96 -9.55 28.69
CA GLY A 311 -0.18 -8.34 28.93
C GLY A 311 -0.92 -7.06 28.57
N ALA A 312 -0.18 -5.96 28.46
CA ALA A 312 -0.72 -4.66 28.09
C ALA A 312 -1.05 -4.62 26.60
N VAL A 313 -2.33 -4.48 26.27
CA VAL A 313 -2.82 -4.37 24.91
C VAL A 313 -3.60 -3.07 24.73
N SER A 314 -3.37 -2.41 23.60
CA SER A 314 -4.26 -1.35 23.11
C SER A 314 -5.26 -1.98 22.15
N ILE A 315 -6.52 -1.62 22.31
CA ILE A 315 -7.54 -1.88 21.30
C ILE A 315 -7.55 -0.69 20.35
N GLU A 316 -7.77 -0.93 19.07
CA GLU A 316 -7.93 0.12 18.08
C GLU A 316 -9.12 -0.22 17.19
N ALA A 317 -10.05 0.72 17.06
CA ALA A 317 -11.23 0.60 16.21
C ALA A 317 -11.07 1.51 15.01
N ILE A 318 -11.19 0.92 13.83
CA ILE A 318 -10.99 1.57 12.54
C ILE A 318 -12.30 1.46 11.77
N HIS A 319 -12.92 2.60 11.50
CA HIS A 319 -14.11 2.68 10.68
C HIS A 319 -14.10 3.99 9.89
N PHE A 320 -14.41 3.94 8.60
CA PHE A 320 -14.50 5.14 7.77
C PHE A 320 -15.71 6.00 8.18
N GLY A 321 -15.50 7.31 8.28
CA GLY A 321 -16.53 8.25 8.73
C GLY A 321 -16.69 8.32 10.25
N PHE A 322 -15.85 7.61 11.02
CA PHE A 322 -15.83 7.71 12.48
C PHE A 322 -14.39 7.84 13.01
N TYR A 323 -14.25 8.40 14.21
CA TYR A 323 -12.99 8.44 14.96
C TYR A 323 -13.23 8.05 16.42
N ALA A 324 -12.19 7.52 17.09
CA ALA A 324 -12.30 7.17 18.51
C ALA A 324 -12.31 8.45 19.36
N LYS A 325 -13.32 8.59 20.23
CA LYS A 325 -13.47 9.76 21.10
C LYS A 325 -12.26 9.96 22.01
N ASP A 326 -11.79 8.86 22.59
CA ASP A 326 -10.71 8.83 23.55
C ASP A 326 -9.57 7.96 23.02
N LYS A 327 -8.33 8.30 23.38
CA LYS A 327 -7.21 7.38 23.25
C LYS A 327 -7.56 6.12 24.05
N MET A 328 -7.58 4.97 23.40
CA MET A 328 -8.00 3.74 24.07
C MET A 328 -7.11 3.47 25.29
N PRO A 329 -7.70 3.16 26.45
CA PRO A 329 -6.92 2.83 27.63
C PRO A 329 -6.16 1.53 27.39
N ASP A 330 -4.93 1.45 27.89
CA ASP A 330 -4.18 0.19 27.93
C ASP A 330 -4.98 -0.82 28.77
N PHE A 331 -5.46 -1.89 28.13
CA PHE A 331 -6.15 -2.99 28.80
C PHE A 331 -5.12 -4.06 29.15
N HIS A 332 -5.20 -4.64 30.34
CA HIS A 332 -4.30 -5.71 30.74
C HIS A 332 -5.01 -7.06 30.62
N VAL A 333 -4.67 -7.83 29.58
CA VAL A 333 -5.20 -9.18 29.37
C VAL A 333 -4.51 -10.14 30.33
N THR A 334 -5.29 -10.80 31.18
CA THR A 334 -4.76 -11.87 32.04
C THR A 334 -4.70 -13.19 31.28
N PRO A 335 -3.65 -14.02 31.48
CA PRO A 335 -3.62 -15.37 30.93
C PRO A 335 -4.79 -16.23 31.41
N ASP A 336 -5.18 -17.18 30.57
CA ASP A 336 -6.11 -18.28 30.84
C ASP A 336 -7.52 -17.85 31.30
N ALA A 337 -7.99 -16.68 30.86
CA ALA A 337 -9.31 -16.18 31.19
C ALA A 337 -9.94 -15.36 30.05
N ASP A 338 -11.21 -15.62 29.76
CA ASP A 338 -12.01 -14.80 28.86
C ASP A 338 -12.12 -13.37 29.41
N GLN A 339 -11.85 -12.38 28.56
CA GLN A 339 -11.88 -10.97 28.92
C GLN A 339 -13.12 -10.28 28.38
N THR A 340 -13.68 -9.35 29.17
CA THR A 340 -14.64 -8.36 28.66
C THR A 340 -13.93 -7.02 28.55
N LEU A 341 -13.84 -6.50 27.34
CA LEU A 341 -13.22 -5.22 27.02
C LEU A 341 -14.21 -4.08 27.28
N PRO A 342 -13.72 -2.88 27.66
CA PRO A 342 -14.56 -1.70 27.72
C PRO A 342 -15.11 -1.34 26.34
N ASP A 343 -16.30 -0.74 26.32
CA ASP A 343 -16.90 -0.23 25.08
C ASP A 343 -15.99 0.81 24.43
N VAL A 344 -15.82 0.68 23.12
CA VAL A 344 -15.14 1.67 22.31
C VAL A 344 -16.18 2.66 21.80
N VAL A 345 -16.06 3.92 22.19
CA VAL A 345 -16.94 4.99 21.71
C VAL A 345 -16.35 5.65 20.49
N LEU A 346 -17.06 5.58 19.37
CA LEU A 346 -16.73 6.31 18.16
C LEU A 346 -17.65 7.53 17.97
N LEU A 347 -17.06 8.61 17.47
CA LEU A 347 -17.75 9.81 17.04
C LEU A 347 -17.75 9.88 15.51
N PRO A 348 -18.83 10.36 14.88
CA PRO A 348 -18.81 10.60 13.43
C PRO A 348 -17.76 11.66 13.10
N VAL A 349 -17.03 11.45 12.02
CA VAL A 349 -16.12 12.46 11.47
C VAL A 349 -16.98 13.65 11.02
N PRO A 350 -16.60 14.89 11.37
CA PRO A 350 -17.38 16.06 11.00
C PRO A 350 -17.47 16.22 9.48
N ILE A 351 -18.62 16.71 9.03
CA ILE A 351 -18.75 17.29 7.70
C ILE A 351 -18.43 18.77 7.84
N ILE A 352 -17.48 19.28 7.06
CA ILE A 352 -17.13 20.70 7.10
C ILE A 352 -17.93 21.42 6.03
N ARG A 353 -18.76 22.38 6.44
CA ARG A 353 -19.55 23.22 5.54
C ARG A 353 -19.02 24.64 5.56
N GLY A 354 -19.08 25.31 4.43
CA GLY A 354 -18.68 26.70 4.38
C GLY A 354 -19.17 27.45 3.17
N ILE A 355 -18.86 28.74 3.17
CA ILE A 355 -19.15 29.68 2.08
C ILE A 355 -17.85 30.36 1.68
N VAL A 356 -17.53 30.28 0.39
CA VAL A 356 -16.52 31.13 -0.23
C VAL A 356 -17.16 32.44 -0.68
N GLN A 357 -16.55 33.55 -0.30
CA GLN A 357 -16.99 34.89 -0.66
C GLN A 357 -15.83 35.77 -1.13
N ASP A 358 -16.14 36.81 -1.89
CA ASP A 358 -15.19 37.87 -2.25
C ASP A 358 -14.97 38.86 -1.08
N PRO A 359 -14.03 39.82 -1.17
CA PRO A 359 -13.80 40.82 -0.12
C PRO A 359 -15.01 41.69 0.25
N THR A 360 -16.06 41.71 -0.58
CA THR A 360 -17.29 42.46 -0.33
C THR A 360 -18.36 41.64 0.38
N GLY A 361 -18.09 40.34 0.62
CA GLY A 361 -19.02 39.39 1.22
C GLY A 361 -19.98 38.74 0.22
N LYS A 362 -19.75 38.90 -1.09
CA LYS A 362 -20.58 38.26 -2.10
C LYS A 362 -20.10 36.81 -2.32
N PRO A 363 -21.00 35.81 -2.36
CA PRO A 363 -20.60 34.44 -2.61
C PRO A 363 -19.97 34.23 -4.00
N VAL A 364 -19.00 33.32 -4.08
CA VAL A 364 -18.25 33.05 -5.33
C VAL A 364 -18.38 31.57 -5.71
N PRO A 365 -19.03 31.25 -6.84
CA PRO A 365 -19.17 29.88 -7.34
C PRO A 365 -17.92 29.36 -8.04
N GLY A 366 -17.78 28.04 -8.14
CA GLY A 366 -16.70 27.37 -8.90
C GLY A 366 -15.31 27.49 -8.27
N VAL A 367 -15.22 27.91 -7.01
CA VAL A 367 -13.96 28.00 -6.26
C VAL A 367 -13.61 26.64 -5.70
N ILE A 368 -12.35 26.23 -5.82
CA ILE A 368 -11.87 25.00 -5.22
C ILE A 368 -11.70 25.23 -3.72
N ALA A 369 -12.46 24.54 -2.88
CA ALA A 369 -12.27 24.47 -1.44
C ALA A 369 -11.60 23.13 -1.09
N LYS A 370 -10.47 23.17 -0.40
CA LYS A 370 -9.66 21.99 -0.06
C LYS A 370 -9.21 22.08 1.39
N LEU A 371 -9.27 20.98 2.12
CA LEU A 371 -8.63 20.89 3.43
C LEU A 371 -7.11 20.76 3.24
N THR A 372 -6.33 21.51 4.01
CA THR A 372 -4.86 21.53 4.00
C THR A 372 -4.31 21.35 5.41
N SER A 373 -3.02 21.04 5.51
CA SER A 373 -2.27 20.88 6.76
C SER A 373 -2.74 19.76 7.68
N LEU A 374 -2.46 18.51 7.31
CA LEU A 374 -2.46 17.37 8.23
C LEU A 374 -1.28 16.46 7.83
N GLY A 375 -0.54 15.91 8.80
CA GLY A 375 0.69 15.15 8.55
C GLY A 375 0.61 14.09 7.43
N ARG A 376 1.76 13.87 6.77
CA ARG A 376 2.08 12.94 5.64
C ARG A 376 0.94 12.07 5.07
N GLY A 377 0.70 12.22 3.75
CA GLY A 377 0.33 11.12 2.85
C GLY A 377 -1.16 10.77 2.71
N ASP A 378 -2.06 11.49 3.37
CA ASP A 378 -3.50 11.34 3.16
C ASP A 378 -4.00 12.31 2.07
N THR A 379 -4.84 11.80 1.16
CA THR A 379 -5.62 12.68 0.28
C THR A 379 -6.65 13.41 1.12
N LEU A 380 -6.54 14.74 1.15
CA LEU A 380 -7.47 15.60 1.87
C LEU A 380 -8.72 15.90 1.02
N PRO A 381 -9.90 16.06 1.66
CA PRO A 381 -11.13 16.36 0.93
C PRO A 381 -11.04 17.66 0.14
N VAL A 382 -11.76 17.67 -0.97
CA VAL A 382 -11.85 18.81 -1.88
C VAL A 382 -13.24 18.87 -2.49
N ALA A 383 -13.73 20.08 -2.74
CA ALA A 383 -15.00 20.33 -3.40
C ALA A 383 -14.95 21.63 -4.21
N LEU A 384 -15.91 21.81 -5.10
CA LEU A 384 -16.19 23.09 -5.74
C LEU A 384 -17.31 23.80 -4.99
N SER A 385 -17.21 25.12 -4.88
CA SER A 385 -18.32 25.94 -4.38
C SER A 385 -19.46 25.99 -5.40
N ASP A 386 -20.71 25.92 -4.90
CA ASP A 386 -21.92 25.99 -5.70
C ASP A 386 -22.27 27.44 -6.11
N GLU A 387 -23.42 27.64 -6.77
CA GLU A 387 -23.93 28.94 -7.20
C GLU A 387 -24.10 29.98 -6.06
N ASN A 388 -24.21 29.52 -4.82
CA ASN A 388 -24.31 30.34 -3.62
C ASN A 388 -22.98 30.40 -2.84
N GLY A 389 -21.86 30.01 -3.48
CA GLY A 389 -20.53 29.95 -2.89
C GLY A 389 -20.39 28.85 -1.83
N ARG A 390 -21.37 27.96 -1.65
CA ARG A 390 -21.34 26.94 -0.60
C ARG A 390 -20.50 25.76 -1.00
N PHE A 391 -19.76 25.19 -0.06
CA PHE A 391 -19.02 23.96 -0.25
C PHE A 391 -19.25 23.00 0.92
N GLU A 392 -19.05 21.71 0.66
CA GLU A 392 -19.08 20.66 1.67
C GLU A 392 -17.85 19.75 1.51
N LEU A 393 -17.06 19.60 2.57
CA LEU A 393 -15.89 18.72 2.61
C LEU A 393 -16.20 17.52 3.50
N THR A 394 -16.25 16.34 2.88
CA THR A 394 -16.48 15.07 3.59
C THR A 394 -15.14 14.36 3.84
N MET A 395 -14.79 14.20 5.11
CA MET A 395 -13.60 13.46 5.52
C MET A 395 -13.94 11.99 5.77
N THR A 396 -13.04 11.10 5.33
CA THR A 396 -13.16 9.66 5.65
C THR A 396 -12.60 9.33 7.03
N ARG A 397 -11.68 10.15 7.55
CA ARG A 397 -11.08 10.03 8.89
C ARG A 397 -10.46 11.36 9.30
N ILE A 398 -10.35 11.60 10.60
CA ILE A 398 -9.44 12.61 11.13
C ILE A 398 -8.03 11.98 11.14
N PRO A 399 -7.02 12.63 10.54
CA PRO A 399 -5.67 12.09 10.53
C PRO A 399 -5.03 12.15 11.92
N TYR A 400 -3.97 11.38 12.07
CA TYR A 400 -3.17 11.38 13.29
C TYR A 400 -2.12 12.49 13.20
N ALA A 401 -1.78 13.09 14.35
CA ALA A 401 -0.69 14.05 14.42
C ALA A 401 0.61 13.46 13.85
N ALA A 402 1.43 14.29 13.23
CA ALA A 402 2.71 13.87 12.63
C ALA A 402 3.65 13.13 13.62
N GLU A 403 3.53 13.43 14.92
CA GLU A 403 4.27 12.79 16.00
C GLU A 403 3.69 11.43 16.45
N GLY A 404 2.56 11.00 15.86
CA GLY A 404 1.94 9.69 16.12
C GLY A 404 1.25 9.57 17.49
N GLU A 405 0.97 10.70 18.15
CA GLU A 405 0.20 10.77 19.38
C GLU A 405 -1.13 11.51 19.15
N GLY A 406 -2.23 10.75 19.12
CA GLY A 406 -3.58 11.34 19.01
C GLY A 406 -3.95 11.81 17.60
N LEU A 407 -5.17 12.30 17.48
CA LEU A 407 -5.69 12.91 16.25
C LEU A 407 -5.09 14.31 16.08
N GLU A 408 -4.97 14.77 14.83
CA GLU A 408 -4.60 16.15 14.50
C GLU A 408 -5.89 16.96 14.30
N PRO A 409 -6.32 17.76 15.31
CA PRO A 409 -7.55 18.52 15.23
C PRO A 409 -7.42 19.74 14.32
N ASP A 410 -6.24 20.34 14.26
CA ASP A 410 -6.04 21.62 13.58
C ASP A 410 -5.79 21.38 12.09
N ALA A 411 -6.70 21.88 11.27
CA ALA A 411 -6.58 21.91 9.82
C ALA A 411 -6.83 23.33 9.30
N SER A 412 -6.49 23.57 8.03
CA SER A 412 -6.89 24.80 7.34
C SER A 412 -7.73 24.46 6.13
N ILE A 413 -8.70 25.30 5.80
CA ILE A 413 -9.40 25.26 4.51
C ILE A 413 -8.73 26.26 3.60
N LEU A 414 -8.28 25.81 2.44
CA LEU A 414 -7.77 26.65 1.36
C LEU A 414 -8.85 26.78 0.28
N ALA A 415 -9.16 28.01 -0.12
CA ALA A 415 -9.96 28.35 -1.27
C ALA A 415 -9.07 28.88 -2.39
N ILE A 416 -9.17 28.33 -3.60
CA ILE A 416 -8.42 28.74 -4.80
C ILE A 416 -9.41 29.06 -5.91
N ASP A 417 -9.39 30.30 -6.40
CA ASP A 417 -10.08 30.67 -7.63
C ASP A 417 -9.33 30.04 -8.84
N PRO A 418 -9.90 29.04 -9.53
CA PRO A 418 -9.21 28.37 -10.62
C PRO A 418 -9.04 29.26 -11.87
N HIS A 419 -9.79 30.36 -11.98
CA HIS A 419 -9.77 31.27 -13.12
C HIS A 419 -8.96 32.55 -12.87
N GLY A 420 -8.58 32.82 -11.63
CA GLY A 420 -7.90 34.04 -11.22
C GLY A 420 -6.73 33.78 -10.28
N LYS A 421 -6.23 34.85 -9.66
CA LYS A 421 -5.12 34.81 -8.69
C LYS A 421 -5.57 34.87 -7.24
N LEU A 422 -6.88 34.90 -7.00
CA LEU A 422 -7.40 35.05 -5.65
C LEU A 422 -7.33 33.73 -4.90
N THR A 423 -6.89 33.78 -3.66
CA THR A 423 -6.88 32.65 -2.74
C THR A 423 -7.41 33.09 -1.39
N GLY A 424 -7.83 32.15 -0.55
CA GLY A 424 -8.26 32.46 0.82
C GLY A 424 -8.00 31.27 1.71
N SER A 425 -7.75 31.52 3.00
CA SER A 425 -7.62 30.42 3.96
C SER A 425 -8.25 30.75 5.29
N THR A 426 -8.73 29.72 5.98
CA THR A 426 -9.22 29.83 7.35
C THR A 426 -8.93 28.54 8.10
N ASP A 427 -8.66 28.63 9.40
CA ASP A 427 -8.36 27.48 10.24
C ASP A 427 -9.65 26.86 10.78
N VAL A 428 -9.64 25.54 10.96
CA VAL A 428 -10.75 24.75 11.47
C VAL A 428 -10.24 23.72 12.48
N ASP A 429 -10.87 23.67 13.65
CA ASP A 429 -10.67 22.59 14.63
C ASP A 429 -11.66 21.46 14.32
N LEU A 430 -11.16 20.35 13.78
CA LEU A 430 -11.94 19.18 13.39
C LEU A 430 -12.62 18.46 14.56
N LEU A 431 -12.16 18.62 15.80
CA LEU A 431 -12.77 17.99 16.96
C LEU A 431 -13.87 18.86 17.58
N GLN A 432 -13.82 20.17 17.34
CA GLN A 432 -14.82 21.13 17.85
C GLN A 432 -15.73 21.71 16.76
N HIS A 433 -15.53 21.34 15.50
CA HIS A 433 -16.30 21.90 14.39
C HIS A 433 -17.79 21.56 14.50
N ASP A 434 -18.61 22.61 14.59
CA ASP A 434 -20.06 22.49 14.52
C ASP A 434 -20.52 22.46 13.05
N SER A 435 -20.80 21.26 12.56
CA SER A 435 -21.34 21.02 11.20
C SER A 435 -22.70 21.70 10.93
N SER A 436 -23.32 22.36 11.92
CA SER A 436 -24.53 23.17 11.76
C SER A 436 -24.27 24.63 11.38
N SER A 437 -23.01 25.09 11.46
CA SER A 437 -22.60 26.46 11.11
C SER A 437 -21.67 26.48 9.89
N ASP A 438 -21.85 27.45 9.00
CA ASP A 438 -20.98 27.62 7.82
C ASP A 438 -19.66 28.30 8.22
N THR A 439 -18.53 27.68 7.88
CA THR A 439 -17.22 28.32 7.92
C THR A 439 -17.07 29.29 6.74
N ILE A 440 -16.68 30.53 7.01
CA ILE A 440 -16.53 31.56 5.97
C ILE A 440 -15.08 31.64 5.50
N VAL A 441 -14.85 31.51 4.19
CA VAL A 441 -13.55 31.72 3.55
C VAL A 441 -13.64 32.93 2.64
N THR A 442 -12.87 33.98 2.95
CA THR A 442 -12.85 35.20 2.13
C THR A 442 -11.64 35.17 1.20
N LEU A 443 -11.89 35.29 -0.11
CA LEU A 443 -10.84 35.38 -1.12
C LEU A 443 -10.12 36.73 -1.05
N THR A 444 -8.80 36.71 -1.15
CA THR A 444 -7.92 37.87 -1.17
C THR A 444 -6.85 37.72 -2.25
N SER A 445 -6.11 38.80 -2.52
CA SER A 445 -4.93 38.75 -3.40
C SER A 445 -3.70 38.17 -2.71
N ASP A 446 -3.75 37.97 -1.39
CA ASP A 446 -2.60 37.57 -0.59
C ASP A 446 -2.61 36.04 -0.45
N GLU A 447 -1.58 35.38 -0.96
CA GLU A 447 -1.41 33.95 -0.76
C GLU A 447 -1.01 33.64 0.70
N PRO A 448 -1.48 32.52 1.26
CA PRO A 448 -0.95 32.01 2.51
C PRO A 448 0.57 31.81 2.41
N LYS A 449 1.33 32.20 3.45
CA LYS A 449 2.81 32.15 3.41
C LYS A 449 3.37 30.78 3.02
N TRP A 450 2.75 29.69 3.50
CA TRP A 450 3.18 28.33 3.17
C TRP A 450 2.97 27.99 1.68
N LEU A 451 1.90 28.50 1.08
CA LEU A 451 1.62 28.36 -0.36
C LEU A 451 2.67 29.12 -1.17
N THR A 452 3.02 30.33 -0.74
CA THR A 452 4.09 31.11 -1.38
C THR A 452 5.44 30.39 -1.35
N GLU A 453 5.79 29.71 -0.24
CA GLU A 453 7.03 28.91 -0.19
C GLU A 453 6.98 27.68 -1.10
N ILE A 454 5.84 27.00 -1.22
CA ILE A 454 5.66 25.90 -2.18
C ILE A 454 5.80 26.40 -3.63
N ASN A 455 5.14 27.50 -3.96
CA ASN A 455 5.20 28.12 -5.27
C ASN A 455 6.64 28.54 -5.62
N LYS A 456 7.38 29.08 -4.64
CA LYS A 456 8.79 29.42 -4.80
C LYS A 456 9.68 28.20 -5.03
N VAL A 457 9.43 27.07 -4.35
CA VAL A 457 10.15 25.81 -4.63
C VAL A 457 9.87 25.33 -6.05
N ALA A 458 8.61 25.45 -6.52
CA ALA A 458 8.23 25.11 -7.88
C ALA A 458 8.82 26.07 -8.93
N ASP A 459 9.01 27.35 -8.61
CA ASP A 459 9.73 28.29 -9.48
C ASP A 459 11.23 28.00 -9.49
N GLN A 460 11.81 27.65 -8.34
CA GLN A 460 13.22 27.28 -8.23
C GLN A 460 13.53 25.98 -8.97
N SER A 461 12.60 25.02 -9.05
CA SER A 461 12.81 23.81 -9.85
C SER A 461 12.91 24.12 -11.35
N ARG A 462 12.46 25.30 -11.79
CA ARG A 462 12.69 25.86 -13.13
C ARG A 462 14.04 26.59 -13.28
N SER A 463 14.80 26.79 -12.19
CA SER A 463 16.06 27.57 -12.20
C SER A 463 17.30 26.72 -12.51
N GLU A 464 18.33 27.36 -13.12
CA GLU A 464 19.60 26.72 -13.52
C GLU A 464 20.30 25.95 -12.38
N LYS A 465 20.13 26.36 -11.11
CA LYS A 465 20.77 25.70 -9.96
C LYS A 465 20.18 24.33 -9.61
N ILE A 466 18.88 24.13 -9.78
CA ILE A 466 18.27 22.81 -9.59
C ILE A 466 18.53 21.93 -10.81
N GLN A 467 18.61 22.51 -12.02
CA GLN A 467 19.09 21.81 -13.22
C GLN A 467 20.51 21.25 -13.02
N GLU A 468 21.46 22.04 -12.48
CA GLU A 468 22.82 21.57 -12.13
C GLU A 468 22.80 20.45 -11.08
N HIS A 469 21.91 20.53 -10.08
CA HIS A 469 21.77 19.49 -9.05
C HIS A 469 21.14 18.20 -9.60
N ILE A 470 20.16 18.31 -10.51
CA ILE A 470 19.55 17.19 -11.25
C ILE A 470 20.58 16.54 -12.18
N GLU A 471 21.41 17.33 -12.87
CA GLU A 471 22.50 16.84 -13.70
C GLU A 471 23.58 16.08 -12.89
N ALA A 472 23.87 16.53 -11.67
CA ALA A 472 24.80 15.84 -10.77
C ALA A 472 24.27 14.51 -10.23
N LEU A 473 22.94 14.32 -10.16
CA LEU A 473 22.29 13.09 -9.68
C LEU A 473 21.98 12.09 -10.82
N ARG A 474 22.23 12.47 -12.08
CA ARG A 474 21.92 11.73 -13.31
C ARG A 474 22.52 10.32 -13.39
N ASP A 475 23.66 10.10 -12.76
CA ASP A 475 24.36 8.79 -12.78
C ASP A 475 23.83 7.82 -11.70
N GLN A 476 23.06 8.32 -10.72
CA GLN A 476 22.56 7.54 -9.57
C GLN A 476 21.06 7.21 -9.68
N TYR A 477 20.30 8.05 -10.39
CA TYR A 477 18.91 7.83 -10.76
C TYR A 477 18.73 8.31 -12.21
N PRO A 478 18.30 7.48 -13.18
CA PRO A 478 17.96 7.96 -14.52
C PRO A 478 16.68 8.82 -14.56
N ALA A 479 16.38 9.57 -13.49
CA ALA A 479 15.11 10.23 -13.23
C ALA A 479 14.68 11.20 -14.34
N GLY A 480 13.37 11.20 -14.61
CA GLY A 480 12.66 12.05 -15.56
C GLY A 480 13.02 13.52 -15.40
N VAL A 481 13.80 13.99 -16.37
CA VAL A 481 14.42 15.30 -16.41
C VAL A 481 13.34 16.35 -16.67
N VAL A 482 13.06 17.17 -15.66
CA VAL A 482 12.31 18.41 -15.82
C VAL A 482 12.91 19.19 -17.01
N GLY A 483 12.06 19.58 -17.96
CA GLY A 483 12.45 20.25 -19.21
C GLY A 483 12.58 19.33 -20.43
N GLN A 484 12.53 18.00 -20.28
CA GLN A 484 12.51 17.08 -21.43
C GLN A 484 11.10 16.83 -21.96
N PRO A 485 10.95 16.50 -23.26
CA PRO A 485 9.67 16.08 -23.82
C PRO A 485 9.13 14.81 -23.15
N ALA A 486 7.84 14.79 -22.82
CA ALA A 486 7.18 13.59 -22.31
C ALA A 486 6.98 12.54 -23.44
N PRO A 487 7.16 11.23 -23.16
CA PRO A 487 6.82 10.17 -24.11
C PRO A 487 5.38 10.26 -24.62
N LEU A 488 5.19 10.12 -25.94
CA LEU A 488 3.93 10.47 -26.61
C LEU A 488 2.78 9.46 -26.42
N MET A 489 3.02 8.29 -25.80
CA MET A 489 2.01 7.26 -25.53
C MET A 489 1.24 6.78 -26.78
N LYS A 490 1.96 6.40 -27.84
CA LYS A 490 1.36 6.03 -29.14
C LYS A 490 0.77 4.61 -29.21
N SER A 491 1.10 3.73 -28.26
CA SER A 491 0.72 2.31 -28.31
C SER A 491 -0.50 1.95 -27.47
N GLY A 492 -0.96 2.87 -26.61
CA GLY A 492 -2.10 2.64 -25.72
C GLY A 492 -3.46 2.83 -26.38
N THR A 493 -4.51 2.32 -25.74
CA THR A 493 -5.90 2.58 -26.11
C THR A 493 -6.43 3.76 -25.33
N TRP A 494 -6.91 4.79 -26.04
CA TRP A 494 -7.46 6.00 -25.43
C TRP A 494 -8.97 5.88 -25.24
N LEU A 495 -9.44 6.35 -24.09
CA LEU A 495 -10.81 6.32 -23.61
C LEU A 495 -11.25 7.73 -23.20
N ASN A 496 -12.55 8.01 -23.26
CA ASN A 496 -13.15 9.31 -22.96
C ASN A 496 -12.59 10.49 -23.79
N THR A 497 -11.91 10.20 -24.90
CA THR A 497 -11.33 11.21 -25.79
C THR A 497 -11.14 10.64 -27.19
N GLU A 498 -11.12 11.53 -28.19
CA GLU A 498 -10.75 11.20 -29.58
C GLU A 498 -9.21 11.25 -29.80
N ALA A 499 -8.45 11.62 -28.76
CA ALA A 499 -6.99 11.65 -28.84
C ALA A 499 -6.42 10.24 -29.05
N THR A 500 -5.33 10.14 -29.80
CA THR A 500 -4.58 8.87 -30.00
C THR A 500 -3.13 8.98 -29.52
N SER A 501 -2.74 10.12 -28.97
CA SER A 501 -1.41 10.39 -28.40
C SER A 501 -1.46 11.61 -27.49
N LEU A 502 -0.42 11.77 -26.66
CA LEU A 502 -0.27 12.93 -25.78
C LEU A 502 -0.10 14.26 -26.57
N GLU A 503 0.26 14.19 -27.84
CA GLU A 503 0.42 15.35 -28.73
C GLU A 503 -0.88 16.13 -28.92
N ALA A 504 -2.04 15.46 -28.82
CA ALA A 504 -3.36 16.11 -28.90
C ALA A 504 -3.64 17.11 -27.76
N PHE A 505 -2.77 17.16 -26.74
CA PHE A 505 -2.92 18.03 -25.58
C PHE A 505 -1.95 19.22 -25.58
N ARG A 506 -1.14 19.40 -26.63
CA ARG A 506 -0.28 20.59 -26.82
C ARG A 506 -1.08 21.89 -26.68
N GLY A 507 -0.43 22.92 -26.16
CA GLY A 507 -1.05 24.22 -25.85
C GLY A 507 -1.75 24.26 -24.49
N ARG A 508 -1.84 23.14 -23.78
CA ARG A 508 -2.40 23.03 -22.42
C ARG A 508 -1.37 22.47 -21.47
N PHE A 509 -1.46 22.86 -20.20
CA PHE A 509 -0.85 22.09 -19.13
C PHE A 509 -1.55 20.73 -19.03
N VAL A 510 -0.79 19.66 -18.84
CA VAL A 510 -1.35 18.30 -18.70
C VAL A 510 -0.88 17.68 -17.40
N LEU A 511 -1.83 17.30 -16.55
CA LEU A 511 -1.53 16.42 -15.42
C LEU A 511 -1.60 14.96 -15.89
N LEU A 512 -0.46 14.28 -15.86
CA LEU A 512 -0.40 12.82 -16.00
C LEU A 512 -0.60 12.18 -14.63
N ASP A 513 -1.63 11.34 -14.52
CA ASP A 513 -1.98 10.58 -13.31
C ASP A 513 -1.76 9.08 -13.56
N PHE A 514 -0.78 8.46 -12.91
CA PHE A 514 -0.44 7.06 -13.12
C PHE A 514 -1.12 6.18 -12.06
N TRP A 515 -1.94 5.21 -12.50
CA TRP A 515 -2.75 4.39 -11.60
C TRP A 515 -3.05 2.98 -12.18
N PHE A 516 -3.75 2.17 -11.38
CA PHE A 516 -4.40 0.92 -11.79
C PHE A 516 -5.60 0.62 -10.88
N ILE A 517 -6.56 -0.19 -11.32
CA ILE A 517 -7.82 -0.48 -10.60
C ILE A 517 -7.63 -1.06 -9.19
N GLY A 518 -6.55 -1.80 -8.94
CA GLY A 518 -6.24 -2.34 -7.60
C GLY A 518 -5.55 -1.35 -6.65
N CYS A 519 -5.31 -0.11 -7.08
CA CYS A 519 -4.53 0.87 -6.34
C CYS A 519 -5.41 1.63 -5.33
N GLY A 520 -5.52 1.10 -4.11
CA GLY A 520 -6.26 1.74 -3.02
C GLY A 520 -5.89 3.23 -2.78
N PRO A 521 -4.59 3.61 -2.76
CA PRO A 521 -4.19 5.00 -2.66
C PRO A 521 -4.62 5.88 -3.84
N CYS A 522 -4.58 5.37 -5.07
CA CYS A 522 -5.02 6.12 -6.26
C CYS A 522 -6.52 6.46 -6.17
N HIS A 523 -7.35 5.53 -5.69
CA HIS A 523 -8.79 5.76 -5.55
C HIS A 523 -9.11 6.86 -4.55
N ARG A 524 -8.32 6.96 -3.47
CA ARG A 524 -8.44 8.06 -2.50
C ARG A 524 -8.15 9.41 -3.13
N ASP A 525 -7.30 9.45 -4.16
CA ASP A 525 -6.82 10.67 -4.82
C ASP A 525 -7.68 11.13 -6.00
N MET A 526 -8.45 10.22 -6.61
CA MET A 526 -9.36 10.51 -7.73
C MET A 526 -10.27 11.74 -7.52
N PRO A 527 -10.84 12.02 -6.33
CA PRO A 527 -11.62 13.24 -6.10
C PRO A 527 -10.84 14.52 -6.41
N GLN A 528 -9.54 14.59 -6.07
CA GLN A 528 -8.71 15.75 -6.39
C GLN A 528 -8.48 15.90 -7.89
N ILE A 529 -8.31 14.78 -8.60
CA ILE A 529 -8.11 14.80 -10.05
C ILE A 529 -9.37 15.27 -10.77
N LYS A 530 -10.55 14.81 -10.33
CA LYS A 530 -11.85 15.27 -10.86
C LYS A 530 -12.07 16.75 -10.61
N VAL A 531 -11.85 17.23 -9.38
CA VAL A 531 -11.99 18.66 -9.09
C VAL A 531 -11.01 19.48 -9.92
N ALA A 532 -9.75 19.06 -10.06
CA ALA A 532 -8.81 19.77 -10.93
C ALA A 532 -9.30 19.83 -12.39
N HIS A 533 -9.80 18.71 -12.93
CA HIS A 533 -10.37 18.66 -14.28
C HIS A 533 -11.58 19.60 -14.46
N ASP A 534 -12.50 19.60 -13.50
CA ASP A 534 -13.76 20.35 -13.60
C ASP A 534 -13.56 21.85 -13.31
N ALA A 535 -12.57 22.21 -12.50
CA ALA A 535 -12.32 23.57 -12.05
C ALA A 535 -11.47 24.39 -13.03
N PHE A 536 -10.36 23.81 -13.53
CA PHE A 536 -9.41 24.57 -14.33
C PHE A 536 -9.91 24.76 -15.78
N PRO A 537 -9.58 25.90 -16.44
CA PRO A 537 -10.04 26.16 -17.80
C PRO A 537 -9.59 25.07 -18.78
N SER A 538 -10.55 24.43 -19.46
CA SER A 538 -10.30 23.31 -20.37
C SER A 538 -9.41 23.63 -21.59
N ASP A 539 -9.31 24.92 -21.94
CA ASP A 539 -8.42 25.45 -22.99
C ASP A 539 -6.98 25.67 -22.49
N LYS A 540 -6.74 25.52 -21.18
CA LYS A 540 -5.45 25.74 -20.52
C LYS A 540 -4.94 24.52 -19.78
N PHE A 541 -5.82 23.63 -19.36
CA PHE A 541 -5.50 22.45 -18.57
C PHE A 541 -6.22 21.20 -19.07
N ALA A 542 -5.57 20.05 -18.93
CA ALA A 542 -6.16 18.75 -19.17
C ALA A 542 -5.61 17.72 -18.17
N VAL A 543 -6.41 16.70 -17.90
CA VAL A 543 -5.96 15.48 -17.22
C VAL A 543 -5.84 14.36 -18.23
N VAL A 544 -4.72 13.64 -18.20
CA VAL A 544 -4.53 12.38 -18.91
C VAL A 544 -4.16 11.32 -17.88
N SER A 545 -5.08 10.40 -17.65
CA SER A 545 -4.94 9.36 -16.63
C SER A 545 -4.41 8.08 -17.28
N VAL A 546 -3.25 7.61 -16.83
CA VAL A 546 -2.46 6.53 -17.42
C VAL A 546 -2.67 5.24 -16.62
N HIS A 547 -3.40 4.29 -17.20
CA HIS A 547 -3.65 2.99 -16.58
C HIS A 547 -2.56 1.97 -16.96
N THR A 548 -1.74 1.55 -15.99
CA THR A 548 -0.44 0.89 -16.22
C THR A 548 -0.43 -0.65 -16.14
N ASN A 549 -1.52 -1.28 -15.68
CA ASN A 549 -1.58 -2.74 -15.49
C ASN A 549 -2.07 -3.52 -16.73
N SER A 550 -1.97 -2.94 -17.93
CA SER A 550 -2.23 -3.62 -19.23
C SER A 550 -3.57 -4.39 -19.30
N MET A 551 -4.60 -3.91 -18.58
CA MET A 551 -5.93 -4.52 -18.59
C MET A 551 -6.64 -4.26 -19.91
N LYS A 552 -7.65 -5.08 -20.21
CA LYS A 552 -8.52 -4.84 -21.36
C LYS A 552 -9.20 -3.46 -21.26
N PRO A 553 -9.18 -2.62 -22.31
CA PRO A 553 -9.74 -1.28 -22.25
C PRO A 553 -11.20 -1.22 -21.79
N GLU A 554 -12.01 -2.22 -22.10
CA GLU A 554 -13.43 -2.28 -21.71
C GLU A 554 -13.61 -2.40 -20.19
N VAL A 555 -12.68 -3.08 -19.50
CA VAL A 555 -12.68 -3.18 -18.03
C VAL A 555 -12.35 -1.83 -17.42
N VAL A 556 -11.37 -1.13 -17.99
CA VAL A 556 -10.97 0.21 -17.55
C VAL A 556 -12.10 1.22 -17.80
N GLN A 557 -12.77 1.16 -18.95
CA GLN A 557 -13.94 2.00 -19.26
C GLN A 557 -15.07 1.76 -18.25
N THR A 558 -15.38 0.51 -17.95
CA THR A 558 -16.43 0.18 -16.97
C THR A 558 -16.12 0.80 -15.60
N PHE A 559 -14.88 0.66 -15.14
CA PHE A 559 -14.44 1.28 -13.89
C PHE A 559 -14.52 2.82 -13.98
N ALA A 560 -14.11 3.40 -15.10
CA ALA A 560 -14.14 4.84 -15.32
C ALA A 560 -15.58 5.40 -15.29
N ASP A 561 -16.53 4.69 -15.88
CA ASP A 561 -17.95 5.07 -15.89
C ASP A 561 -18.57 4.99 -14.49
N GLU A 562 -18.31 3.89 -13.77
CA GLU A 562 -18.77 3.68 -12.38
C GLU A 562 -18.22 4.74 -11.43
N ASN A 563 -16.95 5.11 -11.64
CA ASN A 563 -16.29 6.15 -10.88
C ASN A 563 -16.49 7.53 -11.47
N LYS A 564 -17.27 7.71 -12.54
CA LYS A 564 -17.51 9.02 -13.19
C LYS A 564 -16.20 9.79 -13.45
N MET A 565 -15.23 9.16 -14.11
CA MET A 565 -13.97 9.79 -14.49
C MET A 565 -14.17 10.56 -15.79
N PRO A 566 -14.26 11.90 -15.78
CA PRO A 566 -14.67 12.69 -16.96
C PRO A 566 -13.53 12.96 -17.94
N TYR A 567 -12.29 12.66 -17.55
CA TYR A 567 -11.07 13.01 -18.28
C TYR A 567 -10.57 11.87 -19.17
N ALA A 568 -9.63 12.21 -20.06
CA ALA A 568 -8.97 11.26 -20.95
C ALA A 568 -8.23 10.18 -20.15
N ILE A 569 -8.40 8.93 -20.56
CA ILE A 569 -7.69 7.79 -19.99
C ILE A 569 -6.94 7.09 -21.11
N VAL A 570 -5.68 6.74 -20.88
CA VAL A 570 -4.90 5.87 -21.78
C VAL A 570 -4.59 4.57 -21.07
N VAL A 571 -4.98 3.47 -21.69
CA VAL A 571 -4.74 2.11 -21.21
C VAL A 571 -3.48 1.59 -21.87
N ASP A 572 -2.50 1.21 -21.06
CA ASP A 572 -1.26 0.63 -21.56
C ASP A 572 -1.52 -0.66 -22.34
N ASP A 573 -0.68 -0.92 -23.35
CA ASP A 573 -0.81 -2.10 -24.18
C ASP A 573 -0.40 -3.38 -23.43
N SER A 574 -0.71 -4.54 -24.00
CA SER A 574 -0.39 -5.84 -23.37
C SER A 574 1.12 -6.09 -23.16
N ARG A 575 2.00 -5.28 -23.75
CA ARG A 575 3.46 -5.36 -23.55
C ARG A 575 3.95 -4.36 -22.49
N GLY A 576 3.05 -3.55 -21.92
CA GLY A 576 3.35 -2.52 -20.93
C GLY A 576 4.29 -1.44 -21.45
N GLN A 577 4.19 -1.09 -22.74
CA GLN A 577 5.13 -0.18 -23.39
C GLN A 577 5.12 1.22 -22.78
N ILE A 578 3.95 1.79 -22.50
CA ILE A 578 3.84 3.11 -21.87
C ILE A 578 4.48 3.06 -20.48
N SER A 579 4.19 2.03 -19.69
CA SER A 579 4.78 1.86 -18.37
C SER A 579 6.29 1.70 -18.43
N LYS A 580 6.84 1.03 -19.45
CA LYS A 580 8.30 0.93 -19.64
C LYS A 580 8.93 2.28 -19.96
N GLU A 581 8.31 3.07 -20.84
CA GLU A 581 8.76 4.42 -21.19
C GLU A 581 8.78 5.34 -19.97
N TYR A 582 7.72 5.32 -19.16
CA TYR A 582 7.63 6.17 -17.97
C TYR A 582 8.41 5.65 -16.76
N ARG A 583 8.63 4.33 -16.63
CA ARG A 583 9.58 3.78 -15.64
C ARG A 583 11.01 4.25 -15.92
N ALA A 584 11.40 4.40 -17.17
CA ALA A 584 12.69 4.99 -17.53
C ALA A 584 12.83 6.46 -17.07
N LEU A 585 11.71 7.12 -16.72
CA LEU A 585 11.66 8.46 -16.15
C LEU A 585 11.44 8.46 -14.62
N GLY A 586 11.56 7.30 -13.96
CA GLY A 586 11.42 7.16 -12.51
C GLY A 586 10.00 6.91 -12.01
N ILE A 587 9.02 6.69 -12.90
CA ILE A 587 7.65 6.35 -12.48
C ILE A 587 7.57 4.85 -12.15
N ASP A 588 7.87 4.49 -10.91
CA ASP A 588 7.90 3.10 -10.43
C ASP A 588 6.95 2.80 -9.26
N SER A 589 6.20 3.80 -8.80
CA SER A 589 5.18 3.69 -7.75
C SER A 589 3.84 4.31 -8.18
N TYR A 590 2.77 4.00 -7.43
CA TYR A 590 1.42 4.48 -7.74
C TYR A 590 0.71 4.95 -6.45
N PRO A 591 -0.05 6.07 -6.48
CA PRO A 591 -0.15 7.00 -7.60
C PRO A 591 1.16 7.78 -7.80
N SER A 592 1.47 8.11 -9.04
CA SER A 592 2.55 9.07 -9.37
C SER A 592 2.00 10.10 -10.34
N TYR A 593 2.62 11.28 -10.34
CA TYR A 593 2.15 12.42 -11.12
C TYR A 593 3.28 13.08 -11.89
N LEU A 594 2.97 13.52 -13.11
CA LEU A 594 3.79 14.47 -13.87
C LEU A 594 2.92 15.66 -14.26
N LEU A 595 3.45 16.87 -14.12
CA LEU A 595 2.85 18.05 -14.73
C LEU A 595 3.63 18.37 -15.99
N ILE A 596 2.93 18.50 -17.12
CA ILE A 596 3.48 18.77 -18.44
C ILE A 596 3.09 20.19 -18.85
N ASP A 597 4.02 20.94 -19.43
CA ASP A 597 3.79 22.31 -19.90
C ASP A 597 3.08 22.35 -21.29
N PRO A 598 2.64 23.53 -21.77
CA PRO A 598 1.99 23.67 -23.08
C PRO A 598 2.85 23.24 -24.29
N ASP A 599 4.18 23.32 -24.18
CA ASP A 599 5.13 22.84 -25.19
C ASP A 599 5.33 21.32 -25.08
N GLY A 600 4.66 20.70 -24.10
CA GLY A 600 4.67 19.34 -23.59
C GLY A 600 6.04 18.76 -23.26
N ASN A 601 6.78 19.56 -22.51
CA ASN A 601 7.90 19.12 -21.70
C ASN A 601 7.43 18.86 -20.26
N ILE A 602 8.16 18.00 -19.55
CA ILE A 602 7.91 17.69 -18.15
C ILE A 602 8.26 18.92 -17.30
N LEU A 603 7.28 19.52 -16.65
CA LEU A 603 7.44 20.68 -15.79
C LEU A 603 7.73 20.30 -14.34
N LEU A 604 7.00 19.31 -13.81
CA LEU A 604 7.17 18.80 -12.44
C LEU A 604 7.02 17.27 -12.42
N ASN A 605 7.73 16.60 -11.52
CA ASN A 605 7.76 15.15 -11.38
C ASN A 605 7.67 14.73 -9.91
N ASP A 606 6.73 13.83 -9.59
CA ASP A 606 6.52 13.27 -8.24
C ASP A 606 7.53 12.17 -7.85
N ALA A 607 8.36 11.70 -8.80
CA ALA A 607 9.37 10.66 -8.59
C ALA A 607 10.69 11.14 -7.96
N VAL A 608 10.77 12.41 -7.54
CA VAL A 608 11.92 12.92 -6.77
C VAL A 608 11.78 12.42 -5.32
N PRO A 609 12.85 11.93 -4.65
CA PRO A 609 12.76 11.31 -3.33
C PRO A 609 12.04 12.15 -2.27
N ASP A 610 11.46 11.47 -1.28
CA ASP A 610 10.87 12.05 -0.07
C ASP A 610 11.78 13.17 0.50
N GLY A 611 11.27 14.40 0.58
CA GLY A 611 12.00 15.54 1.17
C GLY A 611 11.94 16.85 0.41
N VAL A 612 11.38 16.90 -0.81
CA VAL A 612 11.06 18.17 -1.50
C VAL A 612 9.73 18.72 -0.95
N PRO A 613 9.68 19.95 -0.42
CA PRO A 613 8.47 20.53 0.21
C PRO A 613 7.24 20.68 -0.71
N ALA A 614 7.40 20.48 -2.02
CA ALA A 614 6.38 20.72 -3.05
C ALA A 614 6.11 19.47 -3.91
N SER A 615 5.82 18.32 -3.29
CA SER A 615 5.46 17.12 -4.05
C SER A 615 4.14 17.33 -4.80
N LEU A 616 4.09 16.90 -6.07
CA LEU A 616 2.85 16.93 -6.87
C LEU A 616 1.77 16.09 -6.21
N ARG A 617 2.12 14.97 -5.57
CA ARG A 617 1.18 14.12 -4.84
C ARG A 617 0.34 14.90 -3.84
N GLN A 618 0.96 15.83 -3.11
CA GLN A 618 0.33 16.56 -2.03
C GLN A 618 -0.29 17.90 -2.48
N HIS A 619 0.38 18.58 -3.41
CA HIS A 619 0.08 19.97 -3.79
C HIS A 619 -0.31 20.16 -5.26
N LYS A 620 -0.84 19.12 -5.94
CA LYS A 620 -1.17 19.19 -7.38
C LYS A 620 -2.05 20.37 -7.76
N ILE A 621 -3.14 20.64 -7.04
CA ILE A 621 -4.08 21.73 -7.38
C ILE A 621 -3.37 23.08 -7.27
N GLU A 622 -2.64 23.27 -6.18
CA GLU A 622 -1.84 24.46 -5.89
C GLU A 622 -0.78 24.69 -6.99
N LEU A 623 -0.04 23.64 -7.36
CA LEU A 623 1.02 23.70 -8.36
C LEU A 623 0.49 23.87 -9.79
N ILE A 624 -0.66 23.27 -10.13
CA ILE A 624 -1.36 23.49 -11.40
C ILE A 624 -1.84 24.93 -11.49
N HIS A 625 -2.48 25.44 -10.44
CA HIS A 625 -2.95 26.82 -10.38
C HIS A 625 -1.78 27.79 -10.58
N HIS A 626 -0.70 27.64 -9.80
CA HIS A 626 0.50 28.45 -9.95
C HIS A 626 1.10 28.36 -11.36
N ALA A 627 1.17 27.16 -11.94
CA ALA A 627 1.69 26.98 -13.30
C ALA A 627 0.86 27.72 -14.36
N ILE A 628 -0.46 27.65 -14.29
CA ILE A 628 -1.38 28.36 -15.20
C ILE A 628 -1.21 29.88 -15.05
N GLN A 629 -1.14 30.38 -13.80
CA GLN A 629 -1.10 31.81 -13.51
C GLN A 629 0.27 32.48 -13.74
N SER A 630 1.34 31.69 -13.82
CA SER A 630 2.73 32.16 -14.02
C SER A 630 3.24 31.99 -15.45
N TRP A 631 2.52 31.30 -16.33
CA TRP A 631 2.97 31.07 -17.70
C TRP A 631 2.94 32.37 -18.52
N ASP A 632 4.07 32.75 -19.11
CA ASP A 632 4.23 34.00 -19.88
C ASP A 632 3.22 34.15 -21.04
N GLY A 633 2.71 33.04 -21.58
CA GLY A 633 1.62 33.04 -22.57
C GLY A 633 0.28 33.58 -22.06
N TYR A 634 0.13 33.82 -20.75
CA TYR A 634 -1.06 34.41 -20.13
C TYR A 634 -0.89 35.88 -19.75
N ALA A 635 0.35 36.37 -19.62
CA ALA A 635 0.61 37.75 -19.22
C ALA A 635 0.26 38.78 -20.32
N ASN A 636 0.20 38.34 -21.58
CA ASN A 636 0.05 39.22 -22.76
C ASN A 636 -1.36 39.27 -23.36
N ASP A 637 -2.31 38.44 -22.92
CA ASP A 637 -3.73 38.54 -23.32
C ASP A 637 -4.58 39.00 -22.13
N ARG A 638 -4.58 40.31 -21.90
CA ARG A 638 -5.64 41.00 -21.15
C ARG A 638 -6.34 41.99 -22.10
N PRO A 639 -7.67 42.00 -22.19
CA PRO A 639 -8.40 43.18 -22.65
C PRO A 639 -8.13 44.39 -21.76
#